data_AF-A0A3D6C7P5-F1
#
_entry.id   AF-A0A3D6C7P5-F1
#
_cell.length_a   1.000
_cell.length_b   1.000
_cell.length_c   1.000
_cell.angle_alpha   90.00
_cell.angle_beta   90.00
_cell.angle_gamma   90.00
#
_symmetry.space_group_name_H-M   'P 1'
#
loop_
_entity.id
_entity.type
_entity.pdbx_description
1 polymer ?
#
loop_
_entity_poly.entity_id
_entity_poly.type
_entity_poly.pdbx_seq_one_letter_code
_entity_poly.pdbx_strand_id
1 'polypeptide(L)'
;MLYKVYKYLVLLFMISGLCAPVTGVLAKDQEPNSLTIAIADAYPPFSVRSPTGEPAGLFVDMWRLWSRQTGVPVTFVAHDWKGSLEAVKTGHADVHSGLIANEQRARWFAFSQPIHNINTSLFFRTDHDSERSLKDLAGQKVGAISDSYQYEYLAAREEGIQVKGFPDGRKLVLALLNGEVDAILSENVNVETVLAAFGVRGLLSKSTVAVFSSPVVAAVRKDRKDLLTLINDGFDKLPVGRMAKREARWLPSPADRYYERLLQAKQFTADEEAWIRTHPAVTVAVTDYMSPVDIVDKSGRFDGLNAQILALLSERTGLQFVPVFKSRWKDVVGSAISGETDMAMSLSRTPERMKSLRFTEPYAFVPQLVLVRQDNTGISRWGDLKGKRVAVTRESAIVLDVKTVIGKNGTLILTEGFHQALDQVNTGRADAAVAGLIRYRRIQGHSLVSNLKVAARKVSEAGAFRMGIHNSNPMLADILEKGLKRIRHQELMALRARWLETKPVEVTGLTPEERSWISRRSRPVVVGAETDWPPFDFVKDGRPTGFSNELIRLAAAKVGLPLTFVSGFTWAQLLEKFTAGDIDVLPAIYKTPAREKQMALTGHYAANPSVMVVHENRSGIRSLQDLDGKRLAVVAGFSINDLIKDLYPVIEPVEFPSVLEALKAVSLNKADAFVGSLGVISHLLKENLIPGIRIVDEVSLENPEANRLHIAVMKEQRLLRDILQKGLDALTEGEINELRTNWLGLGMLTDKGNRVVLTPAERAWVDANPVVRVAGTPDWPPFEFVDSDGSYRGISADILRLAARRAG
;
A
#
# COMPACT_ATOMS: atom_id res chain seq x y z
N MET A 1 -6.93 -58.85 39.32
CA MET A 1 -6.57 -59.86 40.32
C MET A 1 -5.33 -59.37 41.05
N LEU A 2 -5.46 -58.99 42.33
CA LEU A 2 -4.98 -59.71 43.53
C LEU A 2 -3.43 -59.64 43.69
N TYR A 3 -2.77 -59.33 44.80
CA TYR A 3 -3.05 -59.11 46.24
C TYR A 3 -1.75 -58.51 46.88
N LYS A 4 -1.79 -57.49 47.77
CA LYS A 4 -1.52 -57.54 49.25
C LYS A 4 -0.22 -58.27 49.67
N VAL A 5 0.69 -57.84 50.59
CA VAL A 5 0.61 -56.96 51.78
C VAL A 5 1.99 -56.92 52.56
N TYR A 6 2.22 -55.88 53.40
CA TYR A 6 3.12 -55.72 54.59
C TYR A 6 4.64 -55.35 54.47
N LYS A 7 5.02 -54.09 54.81
CA LYS A 7 5.75 -53.63 56.05
C LYS A 7 6.50 -52.27 55.91
N TYR A 8 6.13 -51.34 56.80
CA TYR A 8 6.85 -50.26 57.54
C TYR A 8 7.81 -49.20 56.90
N LEU A 9 7.47 -47.95 57.28
CA LEU A 9 8.28 -46.76 57.68
C LEU A 9 9.05 -45.88 56.65
N VAL A 10 8.66 -44.59 56.69
CA VAL A 10 9.41 -43.34 56.40
C VAL A 10 9.79 -43.06 54.94
N LEU A 11 9.15 -42.07 54.29
CA LEU A 11 9.70 -40.73 54.00
C LEU A 11 8.71 -39.90 53.16
N LEU A 12 8.81 -38.57 53.31
CA LEU A 12 8.17 -37.42 52.65
C LEU A 12 7.51 -37.57 51.24
N PHE A 13 6.58 -36.62 51.02
CA PHE A 13 6.23 -35.84 49.81
C PHE A 13 4.79 -35.97 49.25
N MET A 14 4.11 -34.81 49.26
CA MET A 14 3.10 -34.26 48.34
C MET A 14 1.63 -34.76 48.23
N ILE A 15 0.76 -33.73 48.32
CA ILE A 15 -0.51 -33.44 47.61
C ILE A 15 -1.76 -34.30 47.90
N SER A 16 -2.75 -33.67 48.55
CA SER A 16 -4.10 -33.32 48.01
C SER A 16 -4.95 -32.85 49.20
N GLY A 17 -5.38 -31.60 49.30
CA GLY A 17 -6.51 -31.08 48.55
C GLY A 17 -7.84 -31.43 49.25
N LEU A 18 -8.47 -30.48 49.95
CA LEU A 18 -9.88 -30.09 49.76
C LEU A 18 -10.31 -28.92 50.69
N CYS A 19 -10.86 -27.88 50.05
CA CYS A 19 -11.98 -27.01 50.45
C CYS A 19 -11.94 -26.12 51.72
N ALA A 20 -11.55 -24.85 51.47
CA ALA A 20 -12.29 -23.58 51.65
C ALA A 20 -12.94 -23.18 53.00
N PRO A 21 -13.19 -21.87 53.27
CA PRO A 21 -12.61 -20.63 52.71
C PRO A 21 -12.06 -19.69 53.80
N VAL A 22 -10.95 -18.98 53.52
CA VAL A 22 -10.69 -17.68 54.15
C VAL A 22 -10.58 -16.68 53.02
N THR A 23 -11.56 -15.80 52.98
CA THR A 23 -11.70 -14.66 52.07
C THR A 23 -10.43 -13.81 52.10
N GLY A 24 -9.52 -14.08 51.16
CA GLY A 24 -8.58 -13.07 50.70
C GLY A 24 -9.39 -12.08 49.86
N VAL A 25 -9.76 -10.97 50.49
CA VAL A 25 -10.21 -9.78 49.77
C VAL A 25 -9.08 -9.44 48.81
N LEU A 26 -9.28 -9.71 47.52
CA LEU A 26 -8.55 -9.01 46.47
C LEU A 26 -8.79 -7.53 46.74
N ALA A 27 -7.73 -6.83 47.17
CA ALA A 27 -7.78 -5.39 47.26
C ALA A 27 -8.26 -4.88 45.89
N LYS A 28 -9.44 -4.24 45.87
CA LYS A 28 -9.77 -3.32 44.78
C LYS A 28 -8.59 -2.37 44.69
N ASP A 29 -7.95 -2.31 43.52
CA ASP A 29 -6.99 -1.27 43.19
C ASP A 29 -7.59 0.07 43.65
N GLN A 30 -6.97 0.69 44.66
CA GLN A 30 -7.39 2.01 45.12
C GLN A 30 -7.16 2.96 43.95
N GLU A 31 -8.22 3.63 43.50
CA GLU A 31 -8.09 4.73 42.55
C GLU A 31 -7.02 5.71 43.08
N PRO A 32 -6.11 6.20 42.22
CA PRO A 32 -5.01 7.05 42.66
C PRO A 32 -5.53 8.29 43.40
N ASN A 33 -5.00 8.54 44.59
CA ASN A 33 -5.37 9.69 45.43
C ASN A 33 -5.03 11.05 44.78
N SER A 34 -4.20 11.07 43.73
CA SER A 34 -3.91 12.23 42.89
C SER A 34 -3.18 11.81 41.60
N LEU A 35 -3.23 12.63 40.55
CA LEU A 35 -2.44 12.45 39.33
C LEU A 35 -1.44 13.60 39.13
N THR A 36 -0.21 13.27 38.75
CA THR A 36 0.82 14.23 38.32
C THR A 36 0.82 14.33 36.79
N ILE A 37 0.50 15.50 36.27
CA ILE A 37 0.34 15.76 34.84
C ILE A 37 1.56 16.52 34.31
N ALA A 38 2.32 15.92 33.40
CA ALA A 38 3.40 16.59 32.69
C ALA A 38 2.85 17.49 31.58
N ILE A 39 3.36 18.73 31.52
CA ILE A 39 3.04 19.72 30.49
C ILE A 39 4.31 20.29 29.85
N ALA A 40 4.19 20.70 28.59
CA ALA A 40 5.21 21.53 27.94
C ALA A 40 5.05 22.99 28.40
N ASP A 41 6.14 23.64 28.80
CA ASP A 41 6.15 24.96 29.42
C ASP A 41 6.21 26.13 28.43
N ALA A 42 6.45 25.85 27.15
CA ALA A 42 6.51 26.80 26.05
C ALA A 42 5.65 26.37 24.83
N TYR A 43 4.43 25.88 25.05
CA TYR A 43 3.53 25.38 24.00
C TYR A 43 2.18 26.12 23.95
N PRO A 44 2.16 27.44 23.69
CA PRO A 44 0.93 28.22 23.65
C PRO A 44 0.04 27.83 22.45
N PRO A 45 -1.29 27.93 22.54
CA PRO A 45 -2.08 28.28 23.72
C PRO A 45 -2.41 27.05 24.60
N PHE A 46 -1.81 25.89 24.33
CA PHE A 46 -2.17 24.61 24.93
C PHE A 46 -1.65 24.43 26.35
N SER A 47 -0.37 24.71 26.56
CA SER A 47 0.27 24.70 27.87
C SER A 47 1.48 25.63 27.89
N VAL A 48 1.56 26.45 28.92
CA VAL A 48 2.66 27.38 29.16
C VAL A 48 2.93 27.49 30.66
N ARG A 49 4.15 27.88 31.00
CA ARG A 49 4.45 28.46 32.31
C ARG A 49 4.16 29.96 32.25
N SER A 50 3.25 30.44 33.10
CA SER A 50 2.94 31.87 33.20
C SER A 50 4.14 32.65 33.72
N PRO A 51 4.15 34.00 33.59
CA PRO A 51 5.17 34.84 34.23
C PRO A 51 5.25 34.69 35.76
N THR A 52 4.15 34.27 36.41
CA THR A 52 4.11 34.00 37.86
C THR A 52 4.59 32.58 38.21
N GLY A 53 5.04 31.80 37.23
CA GLY A 53 5.54 30.43 37.40
C GLY A 53 4.46 29.34 37.38
N GLU A 54 3.18 29.72 37.28
CA GLU A 54 2.05 28.79 37.32
C GLU A 54 1.75 28.14 35.96
N PRO A 55 1.34 26.86 35.95
CA PRO A 55 0.77 26.20 34.78
C PRO A 55 -0.49 26.91 34.26
N ALA A 56 -0.50 27.24 32.97
CA ALA A 56 -1.65 27.83 32.28
C ALA A 56 -1.77 27.28 30.85
N GLY A 57 -2.96 27.40 30.25
CA GLY A 57 -3.22 26.95 28.88
C GLY A 57 -4.48 26.09 28.76
N LEU A 58 -4.88 25.80 27.53
CA LEU A 58 -6.08 25.01 27.22
C LEU A 58 -6.04 23.63 27.90
N PHE A 59 -4.96 22.86 27.75
CA PHE A 59 -4.88 21.52 28.33
C PHE A 59 -4.78 21.56 29.85
N VAL A 60 -4.12 22.56 30.42
CA VAL A 60 -4.12 22.78 31.87
C VAL A 60 -5.54 23.03 32.38
N ASP A 61 -6.31 23.88 31.70
CA ASP A 61 -7.70 24.16 32.04
C ASP A 61 -8.61 22.93 31.85
N MET A 62 -8.33 22.08 30.86
CA MET A 62 -9.02 20.79 30.65
C MET A 62 -8.77 19.82 31.80
N TRP A 63 -7.52 19.62 32.21
CA TRP A 63 -7.19 18.74 33.34
C TRP A 63 -7.72 19.27 34.68
N ARG A 64 -7.75 20.60 34.87
CA ARG A 64 -8.44 21.21 36.03
C ARG A 64 -9.95 20.99 35.99
N LEU A 65 -10.58 20.98 34.81
CA LEU A 65 -11.99 20.62 34.67
C LEU A 65 -12.23 19.14 34.98
N TRP A 66 -11.40 18.27 34.41
CA TRP A 66 -11.41 16.84 34.65
C TRP A 66 -11.34 16.54 36.15
N SER A 67 -10.36 17.13 36.86
CA SER A 67 -10.19 16.97 38.30
C SER A 67 -11.42 17.37 39.12
N ARG A 68 -12.07 18.49 38.78
CA ARG A 68 -13.32 18.91 39.43
C ARG A 68 -14.49 17.97 39.15
N GLN A 69 -14.49 17.31 37.99
CA GLN A 69 -15.58 16.42 37.57
C GLN A 69 -15.44 15.02 38.18
N THR A 70 -14.20 14.53 38.33
CA THR A 70 -13.91 13.20 38.88
C THR A 70 -13.70 13.23 40.39
N GLY A 71 -13.32 14.38 40.96
CA GLY A 71 -12.90 14.49 42.35
C GLY A 71 -11.45 14.07 42.59
N VAL A 72 -10.74 13.57 41.57
CA VAL A 72 -9.33 13.17 41.66
C VAL A 72 -8.45 14.42 41.55
N PRO A 73 -7.65 14.77 42.57
CA PRO A 73 -6.74 15.92 42.51
C PRO A 73 -5.69 15.78 41.39
N VAL A 74 -5.39 16.87 40.69
CA VAL A 74 -4.30 16.92 39.71
C VAL A 74 -3.25 17.94 40.11
N THR A 75 -1.98 17.57 39.98
CA THR A 75 -0.83 18.48 40.07
C THR A 75 -0.13 18.54 38.72
N PHE A 76 0.62 19.60 38.45
CA PHE A 76 1.28 19.78 37.15
C PHE A 76 2.78 19.96 37.33
N VAL A 77 3.54 19.27 36.48
CA VAL A 77 4.99 19.46 36.33
C VAL A 77 5.27 19.97 34.92
N ALA A 78 6.06 21.03 34.83
CA ALA A 78 6.28 21.77 33.59
C ALA A 78 7.75 21.67 33.17
N HIS A 79 7.97 21.19 31.94
CA HIS A 79 9.28 21.01 31.31
C HIS A 79 9.23 21.51 29.86
N ASP A 80 10.37 21.55 29.17
CA ASP A 80 10.34 21.65 27.70
C ASP A 80 9.66 20.40 27.08
N TRP A 81 9.35 20.43 25.78
CA TRP A 81 8.61 19.35 25.12
C TRP A 81 9.27 17.97 25.31
N LYS A 82 10.60 17.92 25.19
CA LYS A 82 11.35 16.66 25.37
C LYS A 82 11.31 16.19 26.82
N GLY A 83 11.51 17.10 27.77
CA GLY A 83 11.49 16.81 29.19
C GLY A 83 10.11 16.37 29.69
N SER A 84 9.02 16.89 29.12
CA SER A 84 7.66 16.48 29.51
C SER A 84 7.37 15.03 29.09
N LEU A 85 7.90 14.59 27.93
CA LEU A 85 7.83 13.19 27.51
C LEU A 85 8.68 12.29 28.41
N GLU A 86 9.91 12.71 28.73
CA GLU A 86 10.82 11.90 29.57
C GLU A 86 10.30 11.77 31.01
N ALA A 87 9.65 12.81 31.55
CA ALA A 87 9.04 12.77 32.89
C ALA A 87 8.00 11.65 33.01
N VAL A 88 7.15 11.44 31.99
CA VAL A 88 6.16 10.34 32.00
C VAL A 88 6.82 9.00 31.77
N LYS A 89 7.79 8.94 30.85
CA LYS A 89 8.51 7.71 30.51
C LYS A 89 9.26 7.13 31.71
N THR A 90 9.84 8.00 32.53
CA THR A 90 10.59 7.63 33.75
C THR A 90 9.71 7.52 35.00
N GLY A 91 8.44 7.90 34.93
CA GLY A 91 7.50 7.84 36.05
C GLY A 91 7.58 9.01 37.03
N HIS A 92 8.29 10.09 36.71
CA HIS A 92 8.23 11.35 37.45
C HIS A 92 6.89 12.09 37.27
N ALA A 93 6.14 11.75 36.23
CA ALA A 93 4.75 12.14 36.03
C ALA A 93 3.92 10.91 35.61
N ASP A 94 2.63 10.91 35.96
CA ASP A 94 1.71 9.83 35.65
C ASP A 94 1.18 9.92 34.22
N VAL A 95 0.93 11.15 33.75
CA VAL A 95 0.23 11.41 32.48
C VAL A 95 0.87 12.59 31.74
N HIS A 96 1.01 12.50 30.42
CA HIS A 96 1.27 13.66 29.57
C HIS A 96 -0.05 14.35 29.22
N SER A 97 -0.13 15.67 29.37
CA SER A 97 -1.40 16.41 29.31
C SER A 97 -2.12 16.38 27.96
N GLY A 98 -1.38 16.18 26.87
CA GLY A 98 -1.90 16.13 25.51
C GLY A 98 -0.77 16.06 24.50
N LEU A 99 -0.77 15.05 23.63
CA LEU A 99 0.17 14.89 22.52
C LEU A 99 -0.48 14.18 21.33
N ILE A 100 0.16 14.22 20.17
CA ILE A 100 -0.24 13.41 19.01
C ILE A 100 0.36 12.01 19.15
N ALA A 101 -0.47 10.96 19.07
CA ALA A 101 -0.01 9.57 19.12
C ALA A 101 0.76 9.19 17.83
N ASN A 102 1.79 8.35 17.97
CA ASN A 102 2.50 7.76 16.84
C ASN A 102 3.10 6.40 17.21
N GLU A 103 3.56 5.66 16.21
CA GLU A 103 4.11 4.30 16.39
C GLU A 103 5.36 4.27 17.28
N GLN A 104 6.22 5.29 17.19
CA GLN A 104 7.43 5.37 17.98
C GLN A 104 7.09 5.49 19.48
N ARG A 105 6.21 6.42 19.82
CA ARG A 105 5.72 6.67 21.19
C ARG A 105 4.92 5.50 21.74
N ALA A 106 4.17 4.77 20.90
CA ALA A 106 3.44 3.57 21.29
C ALA A 106 4.33 2.44 21.84
N ARG A 107 5.66 2.52 21.62
CA ARG A 107 6.63 1.59 22.22
C ARG A 107 6.70 1.76 23.74
N TRP A 108 6.54 2.97 24.27
CA TRP A 108 6.73 3.30 25.68
C TRP A 108 5.49 3.89 26.36
N PHE A 109 4.52 4.38 25.59
CA PHE A 109 3.26 4.92 26.09
C PHE A 109 2.06 4.05 25.69
N ALA A 110 1.01 4.16 26.50
CA ALA A 110 -0.35 3.83 26.12
C ALA A 110 -1.17 5.12 26.08
N PHE A 111 -2.15 5.20 25.17
CA PHE A 111 -2.86 6.44 24.86
C PHE A 111 -4.33 6.36 25.31
N SER A 112 -4.86 7.49 25.78
CA SER A 112 -6.29 7.67 26.02
C SER A 112 -7.07 7.74 24.71
N GLN A 113 -8.41 7.82 24.82
CA GLN A 113 -9.21 8.32 23.71
C GLN A 113 -8.81 9.76 23.34
N PRO A 114 -9.09 10.22 22.11
CA PRO A 114 -8.87 11.60 21.72
C PRO A 114 -9.58 12.56 22.67
N ILE A 115 -8.84 13.50 23.24
CA ILE A 115 -9.37 14.56 24.09
C ILE A 115 -9.54 15.86 23.30
N HIS A 116 -8.78 16.07 22.23
CA HIS A 116 -8.88 17.25 21.35
C HIS A 116 -8.42 16.90 19.93
N ASN A 117 -8.55 17.82 18.97
CA ASN A 117 -8.06 17.62 17.61
C ASN A 117 -7.39 18.90 17.08
N ILE A 118 -6.18 18.77 16.51
CA ILE A 118 -5.39 19.91 16.04
C ILE A 118 -5.05 19.76 14.55
N ASN A 119 -5.23 20.86 13.82
CA ASN A 119 -4.82 20.98 12.42
C ASN A 119 -3.36 21.43 12.32
N THR A 120 -2.58 20.72 11.51
CA THR A 120 -1.19 21.07 11.16
C THR A 120 -1.14 21.53 9.71
N SER A 121 -0.52 22.67 9.45
CA SER A 121 -0.35 23.23 8.11
C SER A 121 1.11 23.59 7.83
N LEU A 122 1.42 23.81 6.56
CA LEU A 122 2.64 24.47 6.16
C LEU A 122 2.49 25.99 6.32
N PHE A 123 3.53 26.62 6.83
CA PHE A 123 3.66 28.06 6.88
C PHE A 123 4.91 28.51 6.13
N PHE A 124 4.79 29.62 5.41
CA PHE A 124 5.84 30.26 4.62
C PHE A 124 5.68 31.77 4.72
N ARG A 125 6.71 32.55 4.38
CA ARG A 125 6.61 34.02 4.40
C ARG A 125 5.65 34.53 3.32
N THR A 126 4.95 35.63 3.60
CA THR A 126 3.91 36.20 2.71
C THR A 126 4.47 36.78 1.40
N ASP A 127 5.77 37.04 1.32
CA ASP A 127 6.47 37.51 0.11
C ASP A 127 6.64 36.44 -0.98
N HIS A 128 6.07 35.24 -0.78
CA HIS A 128 6.00 34.19 -1.78
C HIS A 128 4.59 34.09 -2.39
N ASP A 129 4.50 34.31 -3.70
CA ASP A 129 3.24 34.46 -4.48
C ASP A 129 2.41 33.17 -4.71
N SER A 130 2.84 32.00 -4.21
CA SER A 130 2.15 30.73 -4.50
C SER A 130 1.91 29.85 -3.29
N GLU A 131 0.72 29.22 -3.26
CA GLU A 131 0.40 28.13 -2.33
C GLU A 131 1.37 26.97 -2.53
N ARG A 132 2.05 26.55 -1.45
CA ARG A 132 3.01 25.44 -1.48
C ARG A 132 2.45 24.21 -0.77
N SER A 133 2.62 23.05 -1.40
CA SER A 133 2.45 21.74 -0.80
C SER A 133 3.79 21.17 -0.36
N LEU A 134 3.79 20.09 0.41
CA LEU A 134 5.04 19.42 0.82
C LEU A 134 5.88 18.94 -0.37
N LYS A 135 5.23 18.55 -1.48
CA LYS A 135 5.94 18.12 -2.70
C LYS A 135 6.75 19.26 -3.34
N ASP A 136 6.29 20.49 -3.20
CA ASP A 136 6.96 21.68 -3.75
C ASP A 136 8.20 22.07 -2.93
N LEU A 137 8.40 21.45 -1.76
CA LEU A 137 9.50 21.73 -0.83
C LEU A 137 10.68 20.77 -0.97
N ALA A 138 10.71 19.93 -2.01
CA ALA A 138 11.85 19.06 -2.29
C ALA A 138 13.16 19.87 -2.38
N GLY A 139 14.18 19.48 -1.61
CA GLY A 139 15.46 20.19 -1.51
C GLY A 139 15.45 21.44 -0.62
N GLN A 140 14.30 21.89 -0.13
CA GLN A 140 14.18 23.07 0.75
C GLN A 140 14.36 22.70 2.22
N LYS A 141 14.70 23.68 3.05
CA LYS A 141 14.81 23.56 4.50
C LYS A 141 13.45 23.75 5.14
N VAL A 142 12.95 22.73 5.83
CA VAL A 142 11.65 22.79 6.51
C VAL A 142 11.84 22.59 8.00
N GLY A 143 11.38 23.56 8.79
CA GLY A 143 11.47 23.54 10.24
C GLY A 143 10.30 22.80 10.91
N ALA A 144 10.58 22.11 12.00
CA ALA A 144 9.58 21.61 12.95
C ALA A 144 10.13 21.60 14.38
N ILE A 145 9.27 21.46 15.38
CA ILE A 145 9.72 21.30 16.78
C ILE A 145 10.39 19.92 16.94
N SER A 146 11.55 19.88 17.59
CA SER A 146 12.31 18.64 17.79
C SER A 146 11.50 17.65 18.63
N ASP A 147 11.58 16.36 18.28
CA ASP A 147 10.81 15.29 18.94
C ASP A 147 9.27 15.50 18.88
N SER A 148 8.79 16.37 17.99
CA SER A 148 7.36 16.53 17.69
C SER A 148 6.92 15.55 16.60
N TYR A 149 5.60 15.35 16.50
CA TYR A 149 5.05 14.50 15.43
C TYR A 149 5.35 15.08 14.04
N GLN A 150 5.35 16.40 13.89
CA GLN A 150 5.65 17.11 12.65
C GLN A 150 7.10 16.88 12.21
N TYR A 151 8.05 16.89 13.16
CA TYR A 151 9.45 16.59 12.85
C TYR A 151 9.62 15.17 12.35
N GLU A 152 9.03 14.19 13.05
CA GLU A 152 9.06 12.80 12.64
C GLU A 152 8.35 12.59 11.28
N TYR A 153 7.23 13.29 11.07
CA TYR A 153 6.46 13.26 9.84
C TYR A 153 7.27 13.77 8.64
N LEU A 154 8.04 14.85 8.81
CA LEU A 154 8.94 15.36 7.78
C LEU A 154 10.15 14.44 7.58
N ALA A 155 10.74 13.93 8.66
CA ALA A 155 11.93 13.09 8.60
C ALA A 155 11.67 11.73 7.94
N ALA A 156 10.43 11.23 8.02
CA ALA A 156 10.01 9.97 7.39
C ALA A 156 9.59 10.12 5.91
N ARG A 157 9.82 11.27 5.26
CA ARG A 157 9.48 11.51 3.86
C ARG A 157 10.71 11.40 2.95
N GLU A 158 10.57 10.66 1.86
CA GLU A 158 11.61 10.49 0.83
C GLU A 158 11.67 11.67 -0.18
N GLU A 159 10.97 12.78 0.10
CA GLU A 159 10.80 13.91 -0.81
C GLU A 159 12.04 14.83 -0.90
N GLY A 160 13.17 14.43 -0.31
CA GLY A 160 14.40 15.22 -0.34
C GLY A 160 14.34 16.52 0.48
N ILE A 161 13.41 16.64 1.41
CA ILE A 161 13.26 17.80 2.31
C ILE A 161 14.39 17.79 3.35
N GLN A 162 15.02 18.94 3.57
CA GLN A 162 16.02 19.12 4.62
C GLN A 162 15.34 19.53 5.94
N VAL A 163 15.08 18.56 6.81
CA VAL A 163 14.35 18.81 8.06
C VAL A 163 15.27 19.46 9.10
N LYS A 164 14.80 20.53 9.75
CA LYS A 164 15.52 21.21 10.83
C LYS A 164 14.68 21.29 12.10
N GLY A 165 15.25 20.80 13.21
CA GLY A 165 14.59 20.77 14.51
C GLY A 165 14.80 22.06 15.30
N PHE A 166 13.76 22.53 15.99
CA PHE A 166 13.78 23.67 16.90
C PHE A 166 13.21 23.27 18.26
N PRO A 167 13.62 23.89 19.39
CA PRO A 167 13.17 23.42 20.70
C PRO A 167 11.77 23.90 21.07
N ASP A 168 11.26 24.96 20.45
CA ASP A 168 9.94 25.54 20.73
C ASP A 168 9.37 26.30 19.53
N GLY A 169 8.07 26.61 19.59
CA GLY A 169 7.35 27.31 18.52
C GLY A 169 7.82 28.75 18.28
N ARG A 170 8.36 29.44 19.31
CA ARG A 170 8.88 30.81 19.14
C ARG A 170 10.14 30.81 18.28
N LYS A 171 11.09 29.93 18.59
CA LYS A 171 12.32 29.79 17.79
C LYS A 171 12.02 29.26 16.39
N LEU A 172 11.05 28.34 16.25
CA LEU A 172 10.61 27.86 14.94
C LEU A 172 10.07 28.99 14.05
N VAL A 173 9.18 29.83 14.57
CA VAL A 173 8.63 30.97 13.82
C VAL A 173 9.70 32.03 13.51
N LEU A 174 10.59 32.33 14.46
CA LEU A 174 11.71 33.25 14.22
C LEU A 174 12.66 32.73 13.14
N ALA A 175 12.94 31.43 13.11
CA ALA A 175 13.77 30.83 12.07
C ALA A 175 13.16 31.01 10.68
N LEU A 176 11.84 30.87 10.53
CA LEU A 176 11.17 31.14 9.27
C LEU A 176 11.24 32.64 8.88
N LEU A 177 10.96 33.53 9.82
CA LEU A 177 11.01 34.98 9.58
C LEU A 177 12.42 35.45 9.18
N ASN A 178 13.46 34.87 9.79
CA ASN A 178 14.86 35.17 9.50
C ASN A 178 15.41 34.47 8.23
N GLY A 179 14.62 33.62 7.57
CA GLY A 179 15.06 32.87 6.39
C GLY A 179 16.05 31.74 6.69
N GLU A 180 16.11 31.27 7.94
CA GLU A 180 16.91 30.10 8.34
C GLU A 180 16.30 28.79 7.82
N VAL A 181 14.98 28.77 7.63
CA VAL A 181 14.20 27.73 6.97
C VAL A 181 13.25 28.37 5.95
N ASP A 182 12.92 27.63 4.89
CA ASP A 182 12.07 28.09 3.79
C ASP A 182 10.57 27.93 4.10
N ALA A 183 10.24 26.97 4.97
CA ALA A 183 8.90 26.74 5.49
C ALA A 183 8.96 26.10 6.88
N ILE A 184 7.84 26.12 7.60
CA ILE A 184 7.67 25.34 8.84
C ILE A 184 6.40 24.49 8.77
N LEU A 185 6.45 23.30 9.38
CA LEU A 185 5.28 22.45 9.57
C LEU A 185 4.89 22.48 11.05
N SER A 186 3.74 23.09 11.37
CA SER A 186 3.31 23.23 12.76
C SER A 186 1.80 23.38 12.89
N GLU A 187 1.31 23.22 14.11
CA GLU A 187 -0.08 23.39 14.51
C GLU A 187 -0.54 24.82 14.27
N ASN A 188 -1.70 24.97 13.62
CA ASN A 188 -2.20 26.27 13.17
C ASN A 188 -2.28 27.29 14.31
N VAL A 189 -2.89 26.87 15.42
CA VAL A 189 -3.11 27.74 16.57
C VAL A 189 -1.83 28.09 17.32
N ASN A 190 -0.80 27.22 17.27
CA ASN A 190 0.48 27.51 17.91
C ASN A 190 1.17 28.66 17.17
N VAL A 191 1.30 28.54 15.85
CA VAL A 191 1.90 29.58 14.99
C VAL A 191 1.14 30.90 15.11
N GLU A 192 -0.19 30.88 15.01
CA GLU A 192 -1.01 32.09 15.15
C GLU A 192 -0.85 32.77 16.52
N THR A 193 -0.72 31.99 17.59
CA THR A 193 -0.50 32.52 18.93
C THR A 193 0.89 33.13 19.09
N VAL A 194 1.91 32.51 18.51
CA VAL A 194 3.28 33.04 18.50
C VAL A 194 3.35 34.34 17.68
N LEU A 195 2.75 34.37 16.48
CA LEU A 195 2.68 35.57 15.64
C LEU A 195 1.94 36.71 16.34
N ALA A 196 0.85 36.40 17.05
CA ALA A 196 0.13 37.38 17.85
C ALA A 196 0.99 37.94 18.98
N ALA A 197 1.74 37.10 19.68
CA ALA A 197 2.63 37.51 20.77
C ALA A 197 3.79 38.41 20.27
N PHE A 198 4.25 38.20 19.04
CA PHE A 198 5.26 39.03 18.39
C PHE A 198 4.70 40.30 17.73
N GLY A 199 3.37 40.45 17.61
CA GLY A 199 2.75 41.59 16.94
C GLY A 199 2.94 41.60 15.42
N VAL A 200 3.19 40.44 14.80
CA VAL A 200 3.55 40.30 13.37
C VAL A 200 2.56 39.45 12.58
N ARG A 201 1.27 39.54 12.91
CA ARG A 201 0.22 38.84 12.15
C ARG A 201 0.25 39.27 10.69
N GLY A 202 0.13 38.31 9.77
CA GLY A 202 0.11 38.55 8.33
C GLY A 202 1.48 38.51 7.63
N LEU A 203 2.58 38.34 8.38
CA LEU A 203 3.92 38.13 7.77
C LEU A 203 4.15 36.70 7.27
N LEU A 204 3.33 35.75 7.73
CA LEU A 204 3.34 34.38 7.26
C LEU A 204 2.02 34.06 6.57
N SER A 205 2.13 33.37 5.44
CA SER A 205 1.06 32.67 4.76
C SER A 205 1.02 31.21 5.21
N LYS A 206 -0.18 30.62 5.19
CA LYS A 206 -0.45 29.22 5.53
C LYS A 206 -1.01 28.49 4.32
N SER A 207 -0.69 27.20 4.18
CA SER A 207 -1.33 26.34 3.16
C SER A 207 -2.86 26.35 3.30
N THR A 208 -3.59 26.40 2.19
CA THR A 208 -5.06 26.49 2.17
C THR A 208 -5.69 25.23 2.75
N VAL A 209 -5.03 24.09 2.55
CA VAL A 209 -5.40 22.80 3.14
C VAL A 209 -4.41 22.45 4.25
N ALA A 210 -4.92 21.96 5.38
CA ALA A 210 -4.09 21.36 6.41
C ALA A 210 -3.33 20.16 5.84
N VAL A 211 -2.07 20.01 6.22
CA VAL A 211 -1.28 18.83 5.83
C VAL A 211 -1.88 17.57 6.45
N PHE A 212 -2.30 17.67 7.70
CA PHE A 212 -3.12 16.66 8.38
C PHE A 212 -3.84 17.28 9.58
N SER A 213 -4.87 16.58 10.04
CA SER A 213 -5.53 16.80 11.32
C SER A 213 -5.20 15.62 12.23
N SER A 214 -4.80 15.89 13.46
CA SER A 214 -4.32 14.83 14.37
C SER A 214 -5.03 14.87 15.72
N PRO A 215 -5.55 13.73 16.18
CA PRO A 215 -6.13 13.64 17.51
C PRO A 215 -5.05 13.86 18.56
N VAL A 216 -5.40 14.67 19.55
CA VAL A 216 -4.60 14.85 20.76
C VAL A 216 -5.12 13.88 21.80
N VAL A 217 -4.22 13.11 22.37
CA VAL A 217 -4.49 12.11 23.40
C VAL A 217 -3.69 12.44 24.66
N ALA A 218 -4.20 12.03 25.81
CA ALA A 218 -3.37 11.85 26.99
C ALA A 218 -2.51 10.60 26.81
N ALA A 219 -1.31 10.61 27.41
CA ALA A 219 -0.40 9.47 27.33
C ALA A 219 0.07 9.07 28.73
N VAL A 220 0.04 7.77 29.02
CA VAL A 220 0.56 7.18 30.25
C VAL A 220 1.66 6.19 29.91
N ARG A 221 2.49 5.84 30.89
CA ARG A 221 3.49 4.79 30.72
C ARG A 221 2.81 3.47 30.33
N LYS A 222 3.41 2.67 29.44
CA LYS A 222 2.75 1.51 28.82
C LYS A 222 2.31 0.40 29.78
N ASP A 223 2.94 0.31 30.94
CA ASP A 223 2.59 -0.56 32.06
C ASP A 223 1.49 0.02 32.96
N ARG A 224 1.18 1.32 32.85
CA ARG A 224 0.15 2.05 33.61
C ARG A 224 -1.18 2.18 32.85
N LYS A 225 -1.55 1.16 32.09
CA LYS A 225 -2.83 1.14 31.34
C LYS A 225 -4.04 1.17 32.26
N ASP A 226 -3.89 0.80 33.53
CA ASP A 226 -4.90 0.95 34.59
C ASP A 226 -5.46 2.38 34.65
N LEU A 227 -4.61 3.38 34.40
CA LEU A 227 -5.01 4.79 34.43
C LEU A 227 -5.90 5.21 33.26
N LEU A 228 -5.88 4.48 32.14
CA LEU A 228 -6.61 4.90 30.94
C LEU A 228 -8.12 4.87 31.14
N THR A 229 -8.64 3.87 31.86
CA THR A 229 -10.08 3.79 32.19
C THR A 229 -10.51 5.02 32.98
N LEU A 230 -9.79 5.36 34.05
CA LEU A 230 -10.07 6.54 34.87
C LEU A 230 -10.02 7.84 34.05
N ILE A 231 -8.98 8.00 33.22
CA ILE A 231 -8.79 9.19 32.38
C ILE A 231 -9.96 9.32 31.39
N ASN A 232 -10.25 8.25 30.65
CA ASN A 232 -11.32 8.23 29.63
C ASN A 232 -12.69 8.51 30.27
N ASP A 233 -13.05 7.78 31.34
CA ASP A 233 -14.32 7.94 32.05
C ASP A 233 -14.49 9.37 32.59
N GLY A 234 -13.41 9.99 33.05
CA GLY A 234 -13.44 11.37 33.52
C GLY A 234 -13.68 12.39 32.40
N PHE A 235 -13.05 12.20 31.23
CA PHE A 235 -13.30 13.06 30.07
C PHE A 235 -14.70 12.84 29.47
N ASP A 236 -15.22 11.61 29.49
CA ASP A 236 -16.58 11.29 29.02
C ASP A 236 -17.66 11.97 29.86
N LYS A 237 -17.39 12.19 31.15
CA LYS A 237 -18.29 12.90 32.07
C LYS A 237 -18.26 14.42 31.89
N LEU A 238 -17.32 14.98 31.12
CA LEU A 238 -17.23 16.44 30.94
C LEU A 238 -18.25 16.94 29.92
N PRO A 239 -19.12 17.91 30.28
CA PRO A 239 -20.03 18.49 29.31
C PRO A 239 -19.26 19.25 28.22
N VAL A 240 -19.49 18.93 26.95
CA VAL A 240 -18.88 19.62 25.78
C VAL A 240 -19.08 21.14 25.86
N GLY A 241 -20.24 21.58 26.38
CA GLY A 241 -20.55 22.98 26.68
C GLY A 241 -19.51 23.70 27.54
N ARG A 242 -19.00 23.02 28.57
CA ARG A 242 -17.98 23.55 29.47
C ARG A 242 -16.60 23.52 28.83
N MET A 243 -16.29 22.48 28.06
CA MET A 243 -15.03 22.35 27.33
C MET A 243 -14.90 23.44 26.26
N ALA A 244 -15.94 23.67 25.45
CA ALA A 244 -15.95 24.75 24.46
C ALA A 244 -15.81 26.15 25.08
N LYS A 245 -16.40 26.39 26.27
CA LYS A 245 -16.20 27.67 26.98
C LYS A 245 -14.74 27.91 27.38
N ARG A 246 -14.02 26.87 27.80
CA ARG A 246 -12.58 26.99 28.06
C ARG A 246 -11.77 27.11 26.78
N GLU A 247 -12.15 26.36 25.76
CA GLU A 247 -11.52 26.45 24.44
C GLU A 247 -11.63 27.86 23.84
N ALA A 248 -12.81 28.47 23.86
CA ALA A 248 -13.03 29.81 23.35
C ALA A 248 -12.23 30.90 24.09
N ARG A 249 -11.83 30.65 25.35
CA ARG A 249 -10.94 31.54 26.12
C ARG A 249 -9.53 31.55 25.54
N TRP A 250 -9.04 30.40 25.08
CA TRP A 250 -7.66 30.22 24.61
C TRP A 250 -7.53 30.35 23.10
N LEU A 251 -8.58 30.02 22.34
CA LEU A 251 -8.60 30.04 20.88
C LEU A 251 -9.52 31.16 20.39
N PRO A 252 -9.00 32.30 19.91
CA PRO A 252 -9.83 33.44 19.50
C PRO A 252 -10.60 33.18 18.19
N SER A 253 -10.10 32.32 17.31
CA SER A 253 -10.71 31.97 16.03
C SER A 253 -11.68 30.78 16.18
N PRO A 254 -12.98 30.91 15.83
CA PRO A 254 -13.92 29.80 15.85
C PRO A 254 -13.53 28.63 14.94
N ALA A 255 -12.81 28.90 13.85
CA ALA A 255 -12.33 27.89 12.91
C ALA A 255 -11.29 26.93 13.53
N ASP A 256 -10.76 27.25 14.71
CA ASP A 256 -9.78 26.43 15.41
C ASP A 256 -10.36 25.72 16.66
N ARG A 257 -11.63 25.96 16.99
CA ARG A 257 -12.31 25.43 18.18
C ARG A 257 -12.97 24.09 17.91
N TYR A 258 -12.37 23.01 18.40
CA TYR A 258 -12.86 21.64 18.30
C TYR A 258 -14.18 21.43 19.04
N TYR A 259 -14.26 21.77 20.33
CA TYR A 259 -15.48 21.54 21.12
C TYR A 259 -16.60 22.51 20.76
N GLU A 260 -16.27 23.75 20.35
CA GLU A 260 -17.30 24.64 19.80
C GLU A 260 -17.88 24.08 18.51
N ARG A 261 -17.06 23.51 17.62
CA ARG A 261 -17.57 22.78 16.45
C ARG A 261 -18.40 21.57 16.85
N LEU A 262 -18.01 20.81 17.87
CA LEU A 262 -18.84 19.72 18.41
C LEU A 262 -20.18 20.21 18.99
N LEU A 263 -20.22 21.39 19.61
CA LEU A 263 -21.47 21.99 20.10
C LEU A 263 -22.33 22.58 18.98
N GLN A 264 -21.70 23.21 18.00
CA GLN A 264 -22.37 23.66 16.77
C GLN A 264 -22.86 22.46 15.95
N ALA A 265 -22.25 21.28 16.15
CA ALA A 265 -22.72 20.00 15.67
C ALA A 265 -23.92 19.43 16.45
N LYS A 266 -24.67 20.25 17.21
CA LYS A 266 -26.10 20.07 17.54
C LYS A 266 -27.00 19.98 16.28
N GLN A 267 -26.63 19.09 15.39
CA GLN A 267 -27.23 18.75 14.11
C GLN A 267 -27.23 17.23 13.90
N PHE A 268 -26.59 16.48 14.79
CA PHE A 268 -26.84 15.06 14.96
C PHE A 268 -27.95 14.86 16.00
N THR A 269 -28.76 13.83 15.82
CA THR A 269 -29.74 13.42 16.81
C THR A 269 -29.03 12.84 18.03
N ALA A 270 -29.71 12.75 19.18
CA ALA A 270 -29.14 12.13 20.37
C ALA A 270 -28.67 10.68 20.10
N ASP A 271 -29.40 9.96 19.25
CA ASP A 271 -29.07 8.59 18.83
C ASP A 271 -27.81 8.54 17.95
N GLU A 272 -27.64 9.50 17.03
CA GLU A 272 -26.44 9.61 16.20
C GLU A 272 -25.21 9.96 17.05
N GLU A 273 -25.35 10.90 17.99
CA GLU A 273 -24.26 11.24 18.91
C GLU A 273 -23.88 10.05 19.80
N ALA A 274 -24.86 9.29 20.29
CA ALA A 274 -24.61 8.06 21.03
C ALA A 274 -23.93 6.99 20.16
N TRP A 275 -24.34 6.87 18.91
CA TRP A 275 -23.72 5.95 17.95
C TRP A 275 -22.26 6.31 17.70
N ILE A 276 -21.96 7.59 17.42
CA ILE A 276 -20.58 8.09 17.19
C ILE A 276 -19.69 7.79 18.41
N ARG A 277 -20.19 8.02 19.63
CA ARG A 277 -19.43 7.74 20.86
C ARG A 277 -19.13 6.25 21.06
N THR A 278 -20.06 5.38 20.68
CA THR A 278 -19.95 3.92 20.89
C THR A 278 -19.28 3.18 19.74
N HIS A 279 -19.14 3.82 18.58
CA HIS A 279 -18.52 3.27 17.36
C HIS A 279 -17.48 4.24 16.79
N PRO A 280 -16.42 4.57 17.55
CA PRO A 280 -15.50 5.63 17.16
C PRO A 280 -14.66 5.28 15.94
N ALA A 281 -14.49 3.99 15.60
CA ALA A 281 -13.70 3.54 14.45
C ALA A 281 -14.59 2.88 13.40
N VAL A 282 -14.47 3.32 12.15
CA VAL A 282 -15.20 2.82 10.98
C VAL A 282 -14.18 2.24 9.98
N THR A 283 -14.32 0.97 9.63
CA THR A 283 -13.47 0.32 8.64
C THR A 283 -13.90 0.68 7.21
N VAL A 284 -12.93 1.07 6.38
CA VAL A 284 -13.19 1.63 5.05
C VAL A 284 -12.44 0.86 3.98
N ALA A 285 -13.13 0.13 3.11
CA ALA A 285 -12.50 -0.50 1.96
C ALA A 285 -12.09 0.57 0.93
N VAL A 286 -10.79 0.55 0.58
CA VAL A 286 -10.16 1.45 -0.39
C VAL A 286 -9.23 0.63 -1.30
N THR A 287 -8.87 1.16 -2.47
CA THR A 287 -7.89 0.47 -3.34
C THR A 287 -6.46 0.79 -2.92
N ASP A 288 -5.50 -0.06 -3.29
CA ASP A 288 -4.06 0.24 -3.17
C ASP A 288 -3.44 0.72 -4.50
N TYR A 289 -4.23 0.71 -5.58
CA TYR A 289 -3.74 0.94 -6.94
C TYR A 289 -4.30 2.20 -7.59
N MET A 290 -5.40 2.82 -7.11
CA MET A 290 -6.08 3.90 -7.86
C MET A 290 -5.45 5.28 -7.68
N SER A 291 -4.14 5.41 -7.87
CA SER A 291 -3.48 6.72 -7.82
C SER A 291 -4.05 7.68 -8.91
N PRO A 292 -4.32 8.96 -8.59
CA PRO A 292 -4.06 9.64 -7.31
C PRO A 292 -5.27 9.69 -6.35
N VAL A 293 -6.31 8.89 -6.60
CA VAL A 293 -7.52 8.81 -5.76
C VAL A 293 -7.21 8.12 -4.44
N ASP A 294 -6.55 6.97 -4.54
CA ASP A 294 -5.99 6.20 -3.42
C ASP A 294 -4.49 6.05 -3.66
N ILE A 295 -3.68 6.58 -2.75
CA ILE A 295 -2.22 6.48 -2.79
C ILE A 295 -1.78 5.75 -1.52
N VAL A 296 -1.07 4.65 -1.71
CA VAL A 296 -0.41 3.92 -0.63
C VAL A 296 1.08 3.93 -0.91
N ASP A 297 1.86 4.54 -0.02
CA ASP A 297 3.32 4.55 -0.17
C ASP A 297 3.96 3.25 0.37
N LYS A 298 5.27 3.11 0.17
CA LYS A 298 6.04 1.92 0.59
C LYS A 298 6.03 1.68 2.11
N SER A 299 5.67 2.70 2.91
CA SER A 299 5.53 2.59 4.37
C SER A 299 4.11 2.24 4.82
N GLY A 300 3.17 2.07 3.88
CA GLY A 300 1.77 1.76 4.17
C GLY A 300 0.94 3.00 4.52
N ARG A 301 1.44 4.22 4.33
CA ARG A 301 0.67 5.45 4.60
C ARG A 301 -0.36 5.70 3.49
N PHE A 302 -1.56 6.09 3.90
CA PHE A 302 -2.68 6.42 3.00
C PHE A 302 -2.75 7.92 2.69
N ASP A 303 -2.73 8.26 1.41
CA ASP A 303 -2.95 9.63 0.89
C ASP A 303 -3.82 9.58 -0.39
N GLY A 304 -4.04 10.73 -1.02
CA GLY A 304 -4.88 10.88 -2.20
C GLY A 304 -6.25 11.47 -1.89
N LEU A 305 -7.10 11.60 -2.90
CA LEU A 305 -8.43 12.21 -2.75
C LEU A 305 -9.23 11.58 -1.60
N ASN A 306 -9.28 10.26 -1.52
CA ASN A 306 -10.10 9.56 -0.54
C ASN A 306 -9.57 9.76 0.88
N ALA A 307 -8.24 9.71 1.09
CA ALA A 307 -7.64 10.01 2.40
C ALA A 307 -8.00 11.42 2.89
N GLN A 308 -7.98 12.41 2.00
CA GLN A 308 -8.35 13.80 2.33
C GLN A 308 -9.84 13.97 2.62
N ILE A 309 -10.71 13.24 1.89
CA ILE A 309 -12.15 13.21 2.19
C ILE A 309 -12.42 12.57 3.56
N LEU A 310 -11.74 11.47 3.90
CA LEU A 310 -11.89 10.82 5.21
C LEU A 310 -11.39 11.73 6.34
N ALA A 311 -10.31 12.48 6.14
CA ALA A 311 -9.82 13.46 7.12
C ALA A 311 -10.86 14.57 7.38
N LEU A 312 -11.46 15.11 6.32
CA LEU A 312 -12.55 16.10 6.45
C LEU A 312 -13.77 15.48 7.13
N LEU A 313 -14.19 14.27 6.74
CA LEU A 313 -15.31 13.59 7.39
C LEU A 313 -15.04 13.34 8.87
N SER A 314 -13.81 12.98 9.23
CA SER A 314 -13.40 12.81 10.63
C SER A 314 -13.57 14.13 11.39
N GLU A 315 -13.13 15.25 10.81
CA GLU A 315 -13.34 16.58 11.39
C GLU A 315 -14.83 16.96 11.50
N ARG A 316 -15.67 16.58 10.52
CA ARG A 316 -17.10 16.94 10.48
C ARG A 316 -18.02 16.02 11.29
N THR A 317 -17.56 14.82 11.64
CA THR A 317 -18.39 13.78 12.30
C THR A 317 -17.85 13.32 13.64
N GLY A 318 -16.56 13.47 13.91
CA GLY A 318 -15.89 12.88 15.07
C GLY A 318 -15.51 11.39 14.91
N LEU A 319 -15.92 10.74 13.82
CA LEU A 319 -15.55 9.35 13.52
C LEU A 319 -14.07 9.24 13.14
N GLN A 320 -13.44 8.12 13.47
CA GLN A 320 -12.13 7.70 12.99
C GLN A 320 -12.31 6.69 11.86
N PHE A 321 -11.54 6.82 10.80
CA PHE A 321 -11.62 5.93 9.64
C PHE A 321 -10.37 5.08 9.53
N VAL A 322 -10.55 3.77 9.47
CA VAL A 322 -9.48 2.78 9.37
C VAL A 322 -9.49 2.19 7.96
N PRO A 323 -8.55 2.58 7.08
CA PRO A 323 -8.53 2.07 5.71
C PRO A 323 -8.15 0.58 5.67
N VAL A 324 -8.89 -0.18 4.86
CA VAL A 324 -8.64 -1.59 4.54
C VAL A 324 -8.36 -1.68 3.04
N PHE A 325 -7.10 -1.89 2.68
CA PHE A 325 -6.67 -1.88 1.28
C PHE A 325 -7.02 -3.18 0.57
N LYS A 326 -7.53 -3.08 -0.66
CA LYS A 326 -7.84 -4.21 -1.53
C LYS A 326 -7.19 -4.00 -2.91
N SER A 327 -6.50 -5.03 -3.40
CA SER A 327 -5.79 -4.99 -4.70
C SER A 327 -6.68 -5.30 -5.90
N ARG A 328 -7.95 -5.68 -5.68
CA ARG A 328 -8.92 -5.91 -6.75
C ARG A 328 -10.21 -5.15 -6.46
N TRP A 329 -10.76 -4.51 -7.49
CA TRP A 329 -12.01 -3.76 -7.37
C TRP A 329 -13.17 -4.60 -6.82
N LYS A 330 -13.28 -5.86 -7.27
CA LYS A 330 -14.33 -6.78 -6.80
C LYS A 330 -14.25 -7.02 -5.29
N ASP A 331 -13.05 -6.99 -4.71
CA ASP A 331 -12.86 -7.23 -3.28
C ASP A 331 -13.23 -6.00 -2.45
N VAL A 332 -13.03 -4.77 -2.97
CA VAL A 332 -13.54 -3.53 -2.35
C VAL A 332 -15.05 -3.56 -2.23
N VAL A 333 -15.72 -3.91 -3.34
CA VAL A 333 -17.19 -3.96 -3.37
C VAL A 333 -17.70 -5.13 -2.53
N GLY A 334 -17.06 -6.30 -2.62
CA GLY A 334 -17.43 -7.51 -1.89
C GLY A 334 -17.30 -7.37 -0.36
N SER A 335 -16.26 -6.69 0.14
CA SER A 335 -16.08 -6.49 1.58
C SER A 335 -17.18 -5.60 2.18
N ALA A 336 -17.61 -4.55 1.47
CA ALA A 336 -18.73 -3.72 1.91
C ALA A 336 -20.08 -4.47 1.81
N ILE A 337 -20.29 -5.27 0.76
CA ILE A 337 -21.53 -6.05 0.59
C ILE A 337 -21.66 -7.14 1.66
N SER A 338 -20.56 -7.77 2.05
CA SER A 338 -20.55 -8.82 3.09
C SER A 338 -20.56 -8.28 4.52
N GLY A 339 -20.29 -6.99 4.70
CA GLY A 339 -20.11 -6.37 6.02
C GLY A 339 -18.74 -6.63 6.65
N GLU A 340 -17.77 -7.19 5.90
CA GLU A 340 -16.37 -7.30 6.34
C GLU A 340 -15.77 -5.91 6.63
N THR A 341 -16.17 -4.91 5.86
CA THR A 341 -15.85 -3.49 6.09
C THR A 341 -17.14 -2.69 6.24
N ASP A 342 -17.17 -1.73 7.15
CA ASP A 342 -18.35 -0.90 7.44
C ASP A 342 -18.81 -0.09 6.22
N MET A 343 -17.85 0.34 5.41
CA MET A 343 -18.09 1.09 4.19
C MET A 343 -16.98 0.88 3.14
N ALA A 344 -17.23 1.33 1.91
CA ALA A 344 -16.23 1.39 0.84
C ALA A 344 -16.28 2.74 0.11
N MET A 345 -15.15 3.18 -0.44
CA MET A 345 -15.03 4.45 -1.18
C MET A 345 -14.93 4.27 -2.70
N SER A 346 -15.17 5.36 -3.43
CA SER A 346 -15.13 5.43 -4.89
C SER A 346 -16.18 4.56 -5.62
N LEU A 347 -17.30 4.23 -4.97
CA LEU A 347 -18.34 3.42 -5.59
C LEU A 347 -19.31 4.28 -6.40
N SER A 348 -19.75 3.73 -7.52
CA SER A 348 -20.92 4.21 -8.25
C SER A 348 -22.14 3.35 -7.92
N ARG A 349 -23.31 3.99 -7.85
CA ARG A 349 -24.61 3.34 -7.61
C ARG A 349 -24.95 2.44 -8.80
N THR A 350 -25.37 1.21 -8.53
CA THR A 350 -25.97 0.31 -9.53
C THR A 350 -27.18 -0.40 -8.91
N PRO A 351 -28.17 -0.83 -9.71
CA PRO A 351 -29.32 -1.59 -9.18
C PRO A 351 -28.91 -2.81 -8.35
N GLU A 352 -27.84 -3.50 -8.77
CA GLU A 352 -27.34 -4.67 -8.05
C GLU A 352 -26.74 -4.28 -6.69
N ARG A 353 -25.86 -3.27 -6.64
CA ARG A 353 -25.21 -2.86 -5.39
C ARG A 353 -26.21 -2.29 -4.39
N MET A 354 -27.27 -1.63 -4.85
CA MET A 354 -28.30 -1.06 -3.97
C MET A 354 -29.12 -2.10 -3.20
N LYS A 355 -29.08 -3.38 -3.60
CA LYS A 355 -29.71 -4.47 -2.84
C LYS A 355 -29.07 -4.66 -1.46
N SER A 356 -27.76 -4.41 -1.35
CA SER A 356 -26.98 -4.63 -0.13
C SER A 356 -26.37 -3.35 0.44
N LEU A 357 -26.25 -2.28 -0.36
CA LEU A 357 -25.58 -1.05 0.04
C LEU A 357 -26.48 0.19 -0.06
N ARG A 358 -26.34 1.06 0.94
CA ARG A 358 -26.75 2.47 0.92
C ARG A 358 -25.61 3.30 0.38
N PHE A 359 -25.93 4.45 -0.19
CA PHE A 359 -24.94 5.31 -0.82
C PHE A 359 -25.15 6.76 -0.41
N THR A 360 -24.09 7.45 -0.04
CA THR A 360 -24.11 8.91 0.15
C THR A 360 -24.29 9.63 -1.18
N GLU A 361 -24.50 10.94 -1.13
CA GLU A 361 -24.30 11.81 -2.29
C GLU A 361 -22.85 11.77 -2.80
N PRO A 362 -22.62 12.09 -4.09
CA PRO A 362 -21.31 11.96 -4.70
C PRO A 362 -20.36 13.07 -4.25
N TYR A 363 -19.21 12.66 -3.73
CA TYR A 363 -18.14 13.59 -3.34
C TYR A 363 -17.18 13.90 -4.50
N ALA A 364 -17.21 13.13 -5.59
CA ALA A 364 -16.52 13.46 -6.83
C ALA A 364 -17.21 12.82 -8.06
N PHE A 365 -16.88 13.34 -9.25
CA PHE A 365 -17.27 12.74 -10.52
C PHE A 365 -16.03 12.54 -11.38
N VAL A 366 -15.86 11.33 -11.88
CA VAL A 366 -14.82 10.97 -12.86
C VAL A 366 -15.48 10.86 -14.24
N PRO A 367 -15.09 11.70 -15.21
CA PRO A 367 -15.61 11.60 -16.57
C PRO A 367 -15.30 10.24 -17.19
N GLN A 368 -16.26 9.72 -17.95
CA GLN A 368 -16.08 8.58 -18.84
C GLN A 368 -15.55 9.07 -20.18
N LEU A 369 -14.55 8.39 -20.71
CA LEU A 369 -13.94 8.67 -22.00
C LEU A 369 -14.35 7.59 -22.99
N VAL A 370 -14.70 8.03 -24.20
CA VAL A 370 -14.84 7.16 -25.36
C VAL A 370 -13.51 7.16 -26.09
N LEU A 371 -12.87 5.99 -26.13
CA LEU A 371 -11.57 5.77 -26.75
C LEU A 371 -11.79 5.03 -28.07
N VAL A 372 -11.27 5.59 -29.16
CA VAL A 372 -11.38 5.05 -30.51
C VAL A 372 -10.01 5.06 -31.17
N ARG A 373 -9.83 4.34 -32.27
CA ARG A 373 -8.60 4.45 -33.06
C ARG A 373 -8.41 5.86 -33.64
N GLN A 374 -7.16 6.25 -33.89
CA GLN A 374 -6.82 7.55 -34.47
C GLN A 374 -7.52 7.79 -35.82
N ASP A 375 -7.63 6.74 -36.65
CA ASP A 375 -8.29 6.74 -37.96
C ASP A 375 -9.83 6.75 -37.90
N ASN A 376 -10.43 6.52 -36.73
CA ASN A 376 -11.88 6.51 -36.58
C ASN A 376 -12.45 7.93 -36.68
N THR A 377 -13.28 8.17 -37.70
CA THR A 377 -13.99 9.43 -37.93
C THR A 377 -15.50 9.34 -37.65
N GLY A 378 -16.02 8.13 -37.40
CA GLY A 378 -17.45 7.88 -37.25
C GLY A 378 -17.98 8.03 -35.82
N ILE A 379 -17.11 8.24 -34.83
CA ILE A 379 -17.47 8.42 -33.42
C ILE A 379 -16.79 9.68 -32.90
N SER A 380 -17.58 10.69 -32.53
CA SER A 380 -17.12 12.00 -32.05
C SER A 380 -17.89 12.51 -30.82
N ARG A 381 -19.02 11.88 -30.50
CA ARG A 381 -19.84 12.19 -29.33
C ARG A 381 -20.43 10.90 -28.75
N TRP A 382 -20.89 10.97 -27.51
CA TRP A 382 -21.46 9.82 -26.79
C TRP A 382 -22.58 9.11 -27.58
N GLY A 383 -23.46 9.87 -28.23
CA GLY A 383 -24.58 9.32 -29.00
C GLY A 383 -24.18 8.50 -30.24
N ASP A 384 -22.97 8.69 -30.77
CA ASP A 384 -22.48 7.96 -31.94
C ASP A 384 -22.14 6.48 -31.62
N LEU A 385 -22.17 6.10 -30.34
CA LEU A 385 -22.03 4.72 -29.89
C LEU A 385 -23.26 3.84 -30.23
N LYS A 386 -24.38 4.43 -30.66
CA LYS A 386 -25.59 3.69 -31.04
C LYS A 386 -25.29 2.66 -32.13
N GLY A 387 -25.64 1.40 -31.87
CA GLY A 387 -25.39 0.29 -32.78
C GLY A 387 -23.93 -0.15 -32.91
N LYS A 388 -23.00 0.41 -32.11
CA LYS A 388 -21.57 0.07 -32.17
C LYS A 388 -21.20 -1.11 -31.28
N ARG A 389 -20.04 -1.69 -31.56
CA ARG A 389 -19.36 -2.66 -30.69
C ARG A 389 -18.51 -1.90 -29.68
N VAL A 390 -18.89 -1.94 -28.41
CA VAL A 390 -18.25 -1.13 -27.37
C VAL A 390 -17.68 -2.02 -26.27
N ALA A 391 -16.37 -1.91 -26.06
CA ALA A 391 -15.65 -2.63 -25.01
C ALA A 391 -15.69 -1.86 -23.69
N VAL A 392 -15.98 -2.56 -22.59
CA VAL A 392 -16.02 -2.01 -21.24
C VAL A 392 -15.60 -3.08 -20.23
N THR A 393 -14.95 -2.68 -19.14
CA THR A 393 -14.57 -3.62 -18.07
C THR A 393 -15.83 -4.13 -17.37
N ARG A 394 -15.90 -5.46 -17.15
CA ARG A 394 -16.96 -6.15 -16.42
C ARG A 394 -17.13 -5.54 -15.03
N GLU A 395 -18.35 -5.59 -14.50
CA GLU A 395 -18.72 -5.10 -13.15
C GLU A 395 -18.52 -3.59 -12.90
N SER A 396 -18.03 -2.84 -13.90
CA SER A 396 -18.03 -1.39 -13.88
C SER A 396 -19.45 -0.84 -13.98
N ALA A 397 -19.77 0.25 -13.28
CA ALA A 397 -21.05 0.92 -13.45
C ALA A 397 -21.23 1.51 -14.86
N ILE A 398 -20.11 1.77 -15.56
CA ILE A 398 -20.08 2.26 -16.96
C ILE A 398 -20.81 1.30 -17.90
N VAL A 399 -20.87 0.00 -17.57
CA VAL A 399 -21.63 -1.01 -18.31
C VAL A 399 -23.09 -0.58 -18.53
N LEU A 400 -23.73 0.04 -17.53
CA LEU A 400 -25.13 0.49 -17.60
C LEU A 400 -25.30 1.63 -18.61
N ASP A 401 -24.36 2.57 -18.60
CA ASP A 401 -24.35 3.71 -19.52
C ASP A 401 -24.10 3.28 -20.96
N VAL A 402 -23.14 2.38 -21.16
CA VAL A 402 -22.81 1.83 -22.49
C VAL A 402 -24.00 1.02 -23.02
N LYS A 403 -24.56 0.12 -22.22
CA LYS A 403 -25.73 -0.71 -22.61
C LYS A 403 -26.92 0.15 -23.05
N THR A 404 -27.14 1.27 -22.36
CA THR A 404 -28.20 2.23 -22.71
C THR A 404 -27.96 2.88 -24.06
N VAL A 405 -26.74 3.41 -24.31
CA VAL A 405 -26.47 4.18 -25.54
C VAL A 405 -26.31 3.33 -26.79
N ILE A 406 -25.70 2.14 -26.68
CA ILE A 406 -25.52 1.25 -27.84
C ILE A 406 -26.86 0.69 -28.34
N GLY A 407 -27.85 0.57 -27.45
CA GLY A 407 -29.17 0.05 -27.75
C GLY A 407 -29.17 -1.44 -28.15
N LYS A 408 -30.34 -1.94 -28.58
CA LYS A 408 -30.52 -3.37 -28.92
C LYS A 408 -29.68 -3.84 -30.12
N ASN A 409 -29.29 -2.91 -31.00
CA ASN A 409 -28.55 -3.20 -32.22
C ASN A 409 -27.03 -3.10 -32.04
N GLY A 410 -26.56 -2.67 -30.86
CA GLY A 410 -25.14 -2.60 -30.53
C GLY A 410 -24.65 -3.83 -29.81
N THR A 411 -23.32 -4.02 -29.78
CA THR A 411 -22.69 -5.16 -29.11
C THR A 411 -21.89 -4.67 -27.91
N LEU A 412 -22.24 -5.16 -26.73
CA LEU A 412 -21.48 -4.91 -25.52
C LEU A 412 -20.37 -5.97 -25.38
N ILE A 413 -19.11 -5.54 -25.35
CA ILE A 413 -17.96 -6.43 -25.16
C ILE A 413 -17.46 -6.25 -23.72
N LEU A 414 -17.73 -7.23 -22.87
CA LEU A 414 -17.26 -7.24 -21.49
C LEU A 414 -15.83 -7.80 -21.45
N THR A 415 -14.98 -7.10 -20.71
CA THR A 415 -13.55 -7.45 -20.56
C THR A 415 -13.18 -7.54 -19.09
N GLU A 416 -12.20 -8.36 -18.74
CA GLU A 416 -11.76 -8.55 -17.35
C GLU A 416 -10.90 -7.38 -16.85
N GLY A 417 -10.29 -6.62 -17.76
CA GLY A 417 -9.43 -5.49 -17.43
C GLY A 417 -9.49 -4.37 -18.45
N PHE A 418 -9.01 -3.19 -18.05
CA PHE A 418 -9.01 -2.02 -18.92
C PHE A 418 -8.10 -2.21 -20.14
N HIS A 419 -6.94 -2.86 -19.97
CA HIS A 419 -6.01 -3.18 -21.05
C HIS A 419 -6.68 -4.02 -22.16
N GLN A 420 -7.40 -5.07 -21.75
CA GLN A 420 -8.14 -5.91 -22.68
C GLN A 420 -9.22 -5.12 -23.44
N ALA A 421 -9.89 -4.15 -22.81
CA ALA A 421 -10.86 -3.29 -23.49
C ALA A 421 -10.22 -2.45 -24.61
N LEU A 422 -9.03 -1.90 -24.37
CA LEU A 422 -8.27 -1.15 -25.37
C LEU A 422 -7.81 -2.05 -26.51
N ASP A 423 -7.38 -3.27 -26.21
CA ASP A 423 -6.94 -4.23 -27.21
C ASP A 423 -8.06 -4.61 -28.18
N GLN A 424 -9.32 -4.66 -27.73
CA GLN A 424 -10.46 -4.85 -28.63
C GLN A 424 -10.55 -3.74 -29.68
N VAL A 425 -10.26 -2.49 -29.30
CA VAL A 425 -10.29 -1.34 -30.22
C VAL A 425 -9.07 -1.34 -31.15
N ASN A 426 -7.88 -1.57 -30.59
CA ASN A 426 -6.63 -1.65 -31.35
C ASN A 426 -6.69 -2.71 -32.45
N THR A 427 -7.27 -3.89 -32.14
CA THR A 427 -7.42 -5.00 -33.10
C THR A 427 -8.66 -4.88 -34.00
N GLY A 428 -9.51 -3.86 -33.80
CA GLY A 428 -10.74 -3.66 -34.56
C GLY A 428 -11.88 -4.62 -34.27
N ARG A 429 -11.76 -5.41 -33.22
CA ARG A 429 -12.85 -6.24 -32.67
C ARG A 429 -13.93 -5.40 -31.99
N ALA A 430 -13.59 -4.20 -31.51
CA ALA A 430 -14.51 -3.18 -31.03
C ALA A 430 -14.33 -1.86 -31.80
N ASP A 431 -15.40 -1.06 -31.89
CA ASP A 431 -15.38 0.26 -32.52
C ASP A 431 -14.94 1.36 -31.53
N ALA A 432 -15.20 1.13 -30.24
CA ALA A 432 -14.80 2.00 -29.14
C ALA A 432 -14.59 1.23 -27.84
N ALA A 433 -13.81 1.79 -26.93
CA ALA A 433 -13.74 1.39 -25.52
C ALA A 433 -14.22 2.54 -24.64
N VAL A 434 -14.92 2.24 -23.54
CA VAL A 434 -15.34 3.26 -22.57
C VAL A 434 -14.75 2.98 -21.20
N ALA A 435 -14.05 3.97 -20.65
CA ALA A 435 -13.42 3.88 -19.34
C ALA A 435 -13.36 5.24 -18.63
N GLY A 436 -13.13 5.23 -17.31
CA GLY A 436 -12.95 6.47 -16.53
C GLY A 436 -11.65 7.20 -16.85
N LEU A 437 -11.68 8.54 -16.79
CA LEU A 437 -10.56 9.44 -17.05
C LEU A 437 -9.30 9.10 -16.25
N ILE A 438 -9.43 8.75 -14.97
CA ILE A 438 -8.30 8.39 -14.11
C ILE A 438 -7.54 7.18 -14.66
N ARG A 439 -8.25 6.14 -15.14
CA ARG A 439 -7.62 4.96 -15.75
C ARG A 439 -6.90 5.31 -17.05
N TYR A 440 -7.51 6.12 -17.92
CA TYR A 440 -6.88 6.55 -19.16
C TYR A 440 -5.62 7.38 -18.92
N ARG A 441 -5.64 8.32 -17.97
CA ARG A 441 -4.49 9.18 -17.67
C ARG A 441 -3.25 8.41 -17.23
N ARG A 442 -3.42 7.31 -16.48
CA ARG A 442 -2.30 6.47 -16.02
C ARG A 442 -1.53 5.79 -17.15
N ILE A 443 -2.20 5.56 -18.28
CA ILE A 443 -1.61 4.97 -19.47
C ILE A 443 -1.48 5.99 -20.61
N GLN A 444 -1.71 7.28 -20.35
CA GLN A 444 -1.57 8.30 -21.37
C GLN A 444 -0.09 8.40 -21.76
N GLY A 445 0.21 8.31 -23.06
CA GLY A 445 1.60 8.20 -23.55
C GLY A 445 2.13 6.76 -23.62
N HIS A 446 1.41 5.77 -23.08
CA HIS A 446 1.75 4.35 -23.25
C HIS A 446 1.48 3.90 -24.70
N SER A 447 2.26 2.95 -25.20
CA SER A 447 2.04 2.33 -26.53
C SER A 447 0.65 1.69 -26.70
N LEU A 448 -0.07 1.46 -25.61
CA LEU A 448 -1.42 0.90 -25.60
C LEU A 448 -2.46 1.85 -26.18
N VAL A 449 -2.20 3.15 -26.05
CA VAL A 449 -3.08 4.22 -26.50
C VAL A 449 -2.43 5.09 -27.57
N SER A 450 -1.26 4.72 -28.09
CA SER A 450 -0.57 5.48 -29.14
C SER A 450 -1.39 5.56 -30.43
N ASN A 451 -2.09 4.47 -30.78
CA ASN A 451 -3.04 4.44 -31.90
C ASN A 451 -4.49 4.77 -31.50
N LEU A 452 -4.72 5.29 -30.28
CA LEU A 452 -6.05 5.64 -29.79
C LEU A 452 -6.17 7.14 -29.50
N LYS A 453 -7.38 7.67 -29.68
CA LYS A 453 -7.75 9.04 -29.31
C LYS A 453 -9.01 9.05 -28.46
N VAL A 454 -9.17 10.10 -27.66
CA VAL A 454 -10.42 10.39 -26.95
C VAL A 454 -11.40 11.02 -27.93
N ALA A 455 -12.42 10.28 -28.33
CA ALA A 455 -13.48 10.78 -29.22
C ALA A 455 -14.53 11.61 -28.48
N ALA A 456 -14.89 11.22 -27.26
CA ALA A 456 -15.94 11.90 -26.50
C ALA A 456 -15.74 11.75 -24.99
N ARG A 457 -16.41 12.62 -24.23
CA ARG A 457 -16.45 12.59 -22.76
C ARG A 457 -17.90 12.61 -22.28
N LYS A 458 -18.20 11.89 -21.21
CA LYS A 458 -19.51 11.91 -20.54
C LYS A 458 -19.31 11.94 -19.03
N VAL A 459 -20.07 12.78 -18.35
CA VAL A 459 -20.23 12.74 -16.89
C VAL A 459 -21.60 12.15 -16.58
N SER A 460 -21.67 11.22 -15.63
CA SER A 460 -22.90 10.54 -15.25
C SER A 460 -22.77 9.87 -13.88
N GLU A 461 -23.87 9.29 -13.42
CA GLU A 461 -23.97 8.46 -12.22
C GLU A 461 -22.98 7.29 -12.18
N ALA A 462 -22.62 6.72 -13.32
CA ALA A 462 -21.65 5.63 -13.40
C ALA A 462 -20.19 6.09 -13.26
N GLY A 463 -19.94 7.39 -13.30
CA GLY A 463 -18.64 8.00 -12.97
C GLY A 463 -18.62 8.68 -11.59
N ALA A 464 -19.71 8.59 -10.83
CA ALA A 464 -19.83 9.27 -9.55
C ALA A 464 -19.16 8.44 -8.44
N PHE A 465 -18.28 9.08 -7.67
CA PHE A 465 -17.64 8.51 -6.50
C PHE A 465 -18.46 8.80 -5.25
N ARG A 466 -18.90 7.73 -4.59
CA ARG A 466 -19.71 7.74 -3.36
C ARG A 466 -19.12 6.78 -2.35
N MET A 467 -19.54 6.98 -1.10
CA MET A 467 -19.38 6.01 -0.05
C MET A 467 -20.51 4.98 -0.16
N GLY A 468 -20.18 3.70 -0.16
CA GLY A 468 -21.13 2.58 -0.07
C GLY A 468 -21.11 1.99 1.33
N ILE A 469 -22.25 1.95 2.01
CA ILE A 469 -22.42 1.49 3.40
C ILE A 469 -23.33 0.28 3.39
N HIS A 470 -23.03 -0.75 4.17
CA HIS A 470 -23.91 -1.91 4.25
C HIS A 470 -25.32 -1.54 4.74
N ASN A 471 -26.36 -2.15 4.15
CA ASN A 471 -27.76 -1.79 4.40
C ASN A 471 -28.20 -1.95 5.87
N SER A 472 -27.52 -2.81 6.63
CA SER A 472 -27.74 -3.00 8.07
C SER A 472 -27.25 -1.84 8.94
N ASN A 473 -26.49 -0.88 8.39
CA ASN A 473 -25.98 0.27 9.14
C ASN A 473 -26.51 1.61 8.58
N PRO A 474 -27.83 1.87 8.68
CA PRO A 474 -28.42 3.13 8.24
C PRO A 474 -27.91 4.33 9.05
N MET A 475 -27.58 4.12 10.34
CA MET A 475 -27.07 5.18 11.22
C MET A 475 -25.75 5.76 10.71
N LEU A 476 -24.79 4.90 10.34
CA LEU A 476 -23.53 5.34 9.72
C LEU A 476 -23.78 6.08 8.41
N ALA A 477 -24.71 5.60 7.58
CA ALA A 477 -25.03 6.27 6.31
C ALA A 477 -25.55 7.70 6.53
N ASP A 478 -26.44 7.91 7.51
CA ASP A 478 -26.98 9.23 7.84
C ASP A 478 -25.91 10.16 8.42
N ILE A 479 -25.03 9.63 9.29
CA ILE A 479 -23.91 10.38 9.85
C ILE A 479 -22.95 10.84 8.75
N LEU A 480 -22.57 9.93 7.84
CA LEU A 480 -21.68 10.24 6.73
C LEU A 480 -22.30 11.22 5.74
N GLU A 481 -23.59 11.11 5.44
CA GLU A 481 -24.31 12.05 4.58
C GLU A 481 -24.34 13.46 5.18
N LYS A 482 -24.63 13.57 6.49
CA LYS A 482 -24.57 14.85 7.22
C LYS A 482 -23.14 15.40 7.28
N GLY A 483 -22.15 14.53 7.49
CA GLY A 483 -20.73 14.88 7.47
C GLY A 483 -20.30 15.45 6.11
N LEU A 484 -20.68 14.77 5.01
CA LEU A 484 -20.35 15.18 3.66
C LEU A 484 -20.96 16.53 3.29
N LYS A 485 -22.22 16.78 3.68
CA LYS A 485 -22.91 18.07 3.47
C LYS A 485 -22.24 19.25 4.17
N ARG A 486 -21.40 18.99 5.18
CA ARG A 486 -20.66 20.02 5.92
C ARG A 486 -19.26 20.28 5.37
N ILE A 487 -18.81 19.50 4.40
CA ILE A 487 -17.61 19.84 3.64
C ILE A 487 -17.96 21.02 2.74
N ARG A 488 -17.26 22.15 2.88
CA ARG A 488 -17.58 23.35 2.10
C ARG A 488 -17.35 23.06 0.62
N HIS A 489 -18.19 23.62 -0.23
CA HIS A 489 -18.06 23.44 -1.68
C HIS A 489 -16.65 23.79 -2.19
N GLN A 490 -16.06 24.87 -1.68
CA GLN A 490 -14.69 25.28 -2.02
C GLN A 490 -13.62 24.26 -1.62
N GLU A 491 -13.74 23.63 -0.44
CA GLU A 491 -12.81 22.58 0.01
C GLU A 491 -12.90 21.37 -0.91
N LEU A 492 -14.12 20.97 -1.25
CA LEU A 492 -14.37 19.85 -2.14
C LEU A 492 -13.87 20.13 -3.58
N MET A 493 -14.05 21.37 -4.07
CA MET A 493 -13.51 21.79 -5.37
C MET A 493 -11.99 21.79 -5.37
N ALA A 494 -11.33 22.30 -4.32
CA ALA A 494 -9.87 22.32 -4.22
C ALA A 494 -9.28 20.90 -4.22
N LEU A 495 -9.90 19.97 -3.47
CA LEU A 495 -9.47 18.57 -3.49
C LEU A 495 -9.65 17.92 -4.86
N ARG A 496 -10.78 18.17 -5.53
CA ARG A 496 -11.01 17.67 -6.90
C ARG A 496 -10.00 18.29 -7.87
N ALA A 497 -9.76 19.59 -7.79
CA ALA A 497 -8.80 20.27 -8.66
C ALA A 497 -7.39 19.71 -8.47
N ARG A 498 -6.95 19.50 -7.22
CA ARG A 498 -5.63 18.98 -6.89
C ARG A 498 -5.41 17.53 -7.33
N TRP A 499 -6.41 16.67 -7.13
CA TRP A 499 -6.24 15.22 -7.30
C TRP A 499 -6.87 14.68 -8.58
N LEU A 500 -7.96 15.27 -9.07
CA LEU A 500 -8.68 14.81 -10.27
C LEU A 500 -8.51 15.75 -11.47
N GLU A 501 -8.09 16.98 -11.25
CA GLU A 501 -7.64 17.90 -12.29
C GLU A 501 -6.13 18.08 -12.15
N THR A 502 -5.49 18.79 -13.07
CA THR A 502 -4.04 19.02 -13.16
C THR A 502 -3.21 18.01 -13.97
N LYS A 503 -2.04 18.54 -14.36
CA LYS A 503 -1.32 18.48 -15.63
C LYS A 503 -0.64 17.12 -15.90
N PRO A 504 -0.19 16.83 -17.14
CA PRO A 504 0.68 15.69 -17.42
C PRO A 504 1.73 15.55 -16.32
N VAL A 505 1.87 14.34 -15.79
CA VAL A 505 2.81 14.02 -14.71
C VAL A 505 4.17 14.60 -15.08
N GLU A 506 4.62 15.63 -14.36
CA GLU A 506 6.02 16.04 -14.44
C GLU A 506 6.84 14.87 -13.92
N VAL A 507 7.68 14.32 -14.79
CA VAL A 507 8.61 13.26 -14.46
C VAL A 507 9.61 13.83 -13.45
N THR A 508 9.39 13.55 -12.18
CA THR A 508 10.34 13.86 -11.11
C THR A 508 11.45 12.80 -11.15
N GLY A 509 12.72 13.23 -11.19
CA GLY A 509 13.89 12.33 -11.13
C GLY A 509 14.74 12.21 -12.40
N LEU A 510 14.27 12.66 -13.57
CA LEU A 510 15.13 12.72 -14.76
C LEU A 510 16.11 13.91 -14.69
N THR A 511 17.37 13.65 -15.00
CA THR A 511 18.40 14.66 -15.20
C THR A 511 18.11 15.50 -16.46
N PRO A 512 18.69 16.71 -16.58
CA PRO A 512 18.62 17.48 -17.82
C PRO A 512 19.12 16.70 -19.04
N GLU A 513 20.17 15.88 -18.86
CA GLU A 513 20.74 15.05 -19.92
C GLU A 513 19.74 13.98 -20.40
N GLU A 514 19.12 13.24 -19.49
CA GLU A 514 18.12 12.22 -19.81
C GLU A 514 16.89 12.82 -20.50
N ARG A 515 16.38 13.94 -19.98
CA ARG A 515 15.25 14.65 -20.62
C ARG A 515 15.60 15.08 -22.04
N SER A 516 16.80 15.64 -22.21
CA SER A 516 17.29 16.05 -23.52
C SER A 516 17.53 14.85 -24.45
N TRP A 517 17.94 13.71 -23.92
CA TRP A 517 18.09 12.47 -24.68
C TRP A 517 16.74 11.95 -25.18
N ILE A 518 15.72 11.91 -24.32
CA ILE A 518 14.36 11.50 -24.70
C ILE A 518 13.80 12.45 -25.77
N SER A 519 13.90 13.77 -25.56
CA SER A 519 13.32 14.75 -26.48
C SER A 519 14.01 14.80 -27.85
N ARG A 520 15.31 14.48 -27.92
CA ARG A 520 16.09 14.48 -29.16
C ARG A 520 15.98 13.18 -29.95
N ARG A 521 15.43 12.12 -29.36
CA ARG A 521 15.33 10.82 -30.04
C ARG A 521 14.26 10.88 -31.13
N SER A 522 14.66 10.63 -32.37
CA SER A 522 13.79 10.68 -33.54
C SER A 522 12.95 9.42 -33.76
N ARG A 523 13.36 8.28 -33.16
CA ARG A 523 12.65 7.00 -33.25
C ARG A 523 12.32 6.45 -31.85
N PRO A 524 11.18 5.74 -31.68
CA PRO A 524 10.91 5.00 -30.46
C PRO A 524 12.03 4.01 -30.11
N VAL A 525 12.16 3.70 -28.82
CA VAL A 525 13.02 2.61 -28.35
C VAL A 525 12.43 1.28 -28.78
N VAL A 526 13.24 0.46 -29.45
CA VAL A 526 12.84 -0.86 -29.97
C VAL A 526 13.07 -1.91 -28.89
N VAL A 527 11.99 -2.54 -28.44
CA VAL A 527 12.00 -3.62 -27.46
C VAL A 527 11.81 -4.96 -28.18
N GLY A 528 12.71 -5.91 -27.95
CA GLY A 528 12.57 -7.27 -28.44
C GLY A 528 11.62 -8.06 -27.56
N ALA A 529 10.58 -8.67 -28.13
CA ALA A 529 9.69 -9.56 -27.42
C ALA A 529 9.78 -10.98 -27.99
N GLU A 530 10.05 -11.93 -27.11
CA GLU A 530 10.12 -13.35 -27.43
C GLU A 530 8.76 -13.89 -27.89
N THR A 531 8.78 -14.94 -28.70
CA THR A 531 7.56 -15.50 -29.27
C THR A 531 6.79 -16.32 -28.23
N ASP A 532 7.49 -17.08 -27.39
CA ASP A 532 6.93 -18.22 -26.67
C ASP A 532 7.55 -18.45 -25.27
N TRP A 533 7.74 -17.36 -24.49
CA TRP A 533 8.21 -17.43 -23.10
C TRP A 533 7.20 -16.91 -22.06
N PRO A 534 5.96 -17.45 -22.02
CA PRO A 534 4.95 -17.04 -21.07
C PRO A 534 5.31 -17.52 -19.64
N PRO A 535 4.90 -16.80 -18.58
CA PRO A 535 4.04 -15.62 -18.58
C PRO A 535 4.80 -14.29 -18.66
N PHE A 536 6.10 -14.29 -18.96
CA PHE A 536 6.96 -13.10 -18.85
C PHE A 536 7.08 -12.31 -20.16
N ASP A 537 7.53 -12.96 -21.22
CA ASP A 537 7.82 -12.34 -22.52
C ASP A 537 7.35 -13.27 -23.65
N PHE A 538 6.17 -13.00 -24.20
CA PHE A 538 5.62 -13.84 -25.27
C PHE A 538 4.66 -13.06 -26.17
N VAL A 539 4.29 -13.65 -27.29
CA VAL A 539 3.29 -13.08 -28.20
C VAL A 539 1.97 -13.82 -28.05
N LYS A 540 0.88 -13.09 -27.81
CA LYS A 540 -0.49 -13.61 -27.82
C LYS A 540 -1.34 -12.81 -28.80
N ASP A 541 -2.05 -13.49 -29.70
CA ASP A 541 -2.87 -12.86 -30.74
C ASP A 541 -2.10 -11.81 -31.59
N GLY A 542 -0.81 -12.07 -31.87
CA GLY A 542 0.05 -11.14 -32.62
C GLY A 542 0.55 -9.93 -31.82
N ARG A 543 0.29 -9.88 -30.51
CA ARG A 543 0.72 -8.80 -29.61
C ARG A 543 1.76 -9.30 -28.60
N PRO A 544 2.92 -8.64 -28.49
CA PRO A 544 3.83 -8.79 -27.36
C PRO A 544 3.12 -8.52 -26.03
N THR A 545 3.14 -9.50 -25.13
CA THR A 545 2.48 -9.45 -23.83
C THR A 545 3.24 -10.30 -22.81
N GLY A 546 2.69 -10.42 -21.61
CA GLY A 546 3.39 -11.02 -20.47
C GLY A 546 3.91 -9.98 -19.49
N PHE A 547 4.25 -10.45 -18.30
CA PHE A 547 4.65 -9.63 -17.17
C PHE A 547 5.76 -8.63 -17.51
N SER A 548 6.83 -9.10 -18.15
CA SER A 548 8.00 -8.27 -18.47
C SER A 548 7.69 -7.22 -19.54
N ASN A 549 6.92 -7.61 -20.57
CA ASN A 549 6.48 -6.71 -21.63
C ASN A 549 5.51 -5.63 -21.14
N GLU A 550 4.61 -5.95 -20.22
CA GLU A 550 3.72 -4.94 -19.65
C GLU A 550 4.44 -4.07 -18.60
N LEU A 551 5.37 -4.63 -17.82
CA LEU A 551 6.19 -3.90 -16.86
C LEU A 551 7.04 -2.81 -17.53
N ILE A 552 7.79 -3.16 -18.58
CA ILE A 552 8.65 -2.19 -19.27
C ILE A 552 7.82 -1.06 -19.89
N ARG A 553 6.59 -1.34 -20.36
CA ARG A 553 5.72 -0.29 -20.89
C ARG A 553 5.23 0.66 -19.80
N LEU A 554 4.88 0.14 -18.62
CA LEU A 554 4.53 0.99 -17.47
C LEU A 554 5.74 1.85 -17.07
N ALA A 555 6.92 1.24 -16.93
CA ALA A 555 8.15 1.95 -16.56
C ALA A 555 8.47 3.06 -17.57
N ALA A 556 8.44 2.76 -18.87
CA ALA A 556 8.71 3.74 -19.92
C ALA A 556 7.66 4.87 -19.95
N ALA A 557 6.39 4.56 -19.68
CA ALA A 557 5.34 5.57 -19.60
C ALA A 557 5.57 6.56 -18.44
N LYS A 558 6.10 6.10 -17.28
CA LYS A 558 6.44 6.99 -16.15
C LYS A 558 7.46 8.07 -16.51
N VAL A 559 8.33 7.79 -17.47
CA VAL A 559 9.42 8.68 -17.90
C VAL A 559 9.17 9.30 -19.28
N GLY A 560 8.00 9.09 -19.87
CA GLY A 560 7.66 9.62 -21.20
C GLY A 560 8.48 9.04 -22.34
N LEU A 561 9.00 7.82 -22.17
CA LEU A 561 9.84 7.15 -23.16
C LEU A 561 8.97 6.36 -24.17
N PRO A 562 8.92 6.76 -25.45
CA PRO A 562 8.15 6.04 -26.46
C PRO A 562 8.80 4.69 -26.80
N LEU A 563 8.01 3.61 -26.73
CA LEU A 563 8.43 2.25 -27.07
C LEU A 563 7.74 1.76 -28.35
N THR A 564 8.46 0.94 -29.11
CA THR A 564 7.90 0.03 -30.12
C THR A 564 8.42 -1.38 -29.86
N PHE A 565 7.69 -2.41 -30.29
CA PHE A 565 8.07 -3.80 -30.10
C PHE A 565 8.34 -4.49 -31.43
N VAL A 566 9.34 -5.38 -31.44
CA VAL A 566 9.56 -6.35 -32.51
C VAL A 566 9.42 -7.77 -31.94
N SER A 567 8.83 -8.67 -32.70
CA SER A 567 8.53 -10.04 -32.25
C SER A 567 8.51 -11.01 -33.44
N GLY A 568 8.24 -12.29 -33.19
CA GLY A 568 8.27 -13.34 -34.23
C GLY A 568 9.66 -13.95 -34.42
N PHE A 569 10.52 -13.80 -33.43
CA PHE A 569 11.88 -14.32 -33.40
C PHE A 569 12.03 -15.26 -32.20
N THR A 570 12.94 -16.24 -32.33
CA THR A 570 13.39 -17.05 -31.19
C THR A 570 14.29 -16.21 -30.28
N TRP A 571 14.51 -16.66 -29.03
CA TRP A 571 15.47 -15.99 -28.12
C TRP A 571 16.84 -15.75 -28.76
N ALA A 572 17.40 -16.76 -29.43
CA ALA A 572 18.70 -16.65 -30.09
C ALA A 572 18.70 -15.55 -31.17
N GLN A 573 17.65 -15.49 -31.99
CA GLN A 573 17.50 -14.45 -33.02
C GLN A 573 17.30 -13.06 -32.42
N LEU A 574 16.58 -12.92 -31.31
CA LEU A 574 16.46 -11.64 -30.59
C LEU A 574 17.81 -11.18 -30.06
N LEU A 575 18.61 -12.11 -29.51
CA LEU A 575 19.94 -11.80 -29.00
C LEU A 575 20.90 -11.36 -30.12
N GLU A 576 20.86 -12.01 -31.29
CA GLU A 576 21.60 -11.58 -32.48
C GLU A 576 21.19 -10.17 -32.92
N LYS A 577 19.89 -9.89 -32.98
CA LYS A 577 19.36 -8.56 -33.36
C LYS A 577 19.71 -7.48 -32.34
N PHE A 578 19.68 -7.81 -31.06
CA PHE A 578 20.08 -6.92 -29.98
C PHE A 578 21.57 -6.58 -30.06
N THR A 579 22.43 -7.59 -30.27
CA THR A 579 23.87 -7.37 -30.42
C THR A 579 24.24 -6.64 -31.71
N ALA A 580 23.45 -6.80 -32.78
CA ALA A 580 23.58 -6.02 -34.02
C ALA A 580 23.07 -4.56 -33.89
N GLY A 581 22.34 -4.23 -32.83
CA GLY A 581 21.76 -2.90 -32.61
C GLY A 581 20.40 -2.66 -33.27
N ASP A 582 19.77 -3.69 -33.87
CA ASP A 582 18.40 -3.63 -34.39
C ASP A 582 17.37 -3.50 -33.25
N ILE A 583 17.71 -4.01 -32.07
CA ILE A 583 16.90 -3.96 -30.84
C ILE A 583 17.66 -3.17 -29.79
N ASP A 584 17.00 -2.19 -29.18
CA ASP A 584 17.60 -1.34 -28.16
C ASP A 584 17.52 -1.98 -26.76
N VAL A 585 16.46 -2.75 -26.50
CA VAL A 585 16.13 -3.30 -25.16
C VAL A 585 15.66 -4.75 -25.23
N LEU A 586 16.18 -5.58 -24.32
CA LEU A 586 15.61 -6.90 -23.98
C LEU A 586 14.90 -6.80 -22.63
N PRO A 587 13.57 -7.04 -22.56
CA PRO A 587 12.76 -6.79 -21.36
C PRO A 587 12.90 -7.89 -20.30
N ALA A 588 13.33 -9.09 -20.68
CA ALA A 588 13.50 -10.22 -19.77
C ALA A 588 14.81 -10.96 -20.04
N ILE A 589 15.78 -10.79 -19.15
CA ILE A 589 17.06 -11.49 -19.25
C ILE A 589 17.65 -11.81 -17.88
N TYR A 590 18.27 -12.98 -17.78
CA TYR A 590 19.10 -13.33 -16.62
C TYR A 590 20.46 -12.66 -16.68
N LYS A 591 20.91 -12.18 -15.52
CA LYS A 591 22.22 -11.56 -15.36
C LYS A 591 23.31 -12.62 -15.28
N THR A 592 24.32 -12.52 -16.15
CA THR A 592 25.53 -13.37 -16.11
C THR A 592 26.80 -12.53 -16.25
N PRO A 593 27.94 -12.99 -15.72
CA PRO A 593 29.22 -12.29 -15.89
C PRO A 593 29.58 -12.05 -17.36
N ALA A 594 29.21 -12.98 -18.26
CA ALA A 594 29.42 -12.84 -19.70
C ALA A 594 28.56 -11.69 -20.28
N ARG A 595 27.27 -11.62 -19.92
CA ARG A 595 26.36 -10.57 -20.39
C ARG A 595 26.74 -9.19 -19.86
N GLU A 596 27.18 -9.08 -18.60
CA GLU A 596 27.63 -7.80 -18.02
C GLU A 596 28.87 -7.19 -18.70
N LYS A 597 29.64 -8.00 -19.45
CA LYS A 597 30.74 -7.47 -20.26
C LYS A 597 30.23 -6.58 -21.39
N GLN A 598 29.07 -6.91 -21.99
CA GLN A 598 28.53 -6.28 -23.19
C GLN A 598 27.20 -5.54 -22.97
N MET A 599 26.54 -5.74 -21.83
CA MET A 599 25.20 -5.21 -21.53
C MET A 599 25.21 -4.40 -20.24
N ALA A 600 24.36 -3.37 -20.18
CA ALA A 600 23.99 -2.69 -18.96
C ALA A 600 22.58 -3.14 -18.55
N LEU A 601 22.44 -3.63 -17.32
CA LEU A 601 21.18 -4.15 -16.79
C LEU A 601 20.59 -3.21 -15.73
N THR A 602 19.27 -3.16 -15.66
CA THR A 602 18.53 -2.55 -14.54
C THR A 602 18.69 -3.40 -13.27
N GLY A 603 18.20 -2.90 -12.14
CA GLY A 603 17.85 -3.74 -11.00
C GLY A 603 16.88 -4.85 -11.41
N HIS A 604 16.87 -5.93 -10.63
CA HIS A 604 15.94 -7.03 -10.86
C HIS A 604 14.50 -6.57 -10.61
N TYR A 605 13.54 -7.15 -11.31
CA TYR A 605 12.11 -6.86 -11.10
C TYR A 605 11.27 -8.09 -10.75
N ALA A 606 11.79 -9.30 -10.98
CA ALA A 606 11.12 -10.54 -10.65
C ALA A 606 12.13 -11.66 -10.36
N ALA A 607 11.81 -12.49 -9.37
CA ALA A 607 12.43 -13.79 -9.18
C ALA A 607 11.82 -14.80 -10.16
N ASN A 608 12.67 -15.59 -10.79
CA ASN A 608 12.28 -16.63 -11.73
C ASN A 608 13.25 -17.82 -11.61
N PRO A 609 13.09 -18.67 -10.58
CA PRO A 609 14.03 -19.76 -10.32
C PRO A 609 14.03 -20.79 -11.44
N SER A 610 15.19 -21.38 -11.70
CA SER A 610 15.33 -22.51 -12.62
C SER A 610 15.08 -23.83 -11.89
N VAL A 611 14.28 -24.71 -12.48
CA VAL A 611 13.98 -26.05 -11.95
C VAL A 611 14.29 -27.11 -12.99
N MET A 612 14.56 -28.32 -12.50
CA MET A 612 14.75 -29.49 -13.35
C MET A 612 13.43 -30.26 -13.51
N VAL A 613 13.12 -30.65 -14.75
CA VAL A 613 11.97 -31.47 -15.12
C VAL A 613 12.47 -32.79 -15.68
N VAL A 614 11.88 -33.89 -15.22
CA VAL A 614 12.18 -35.25 -15.69
C VAL A 614 10.89 -36.02 -15.92
N HIS A 615 10.96 -37.11 -16.68
CA HIS A 615 9.84 -38.03 -16.77
C HIS A 615 9.55 -38.69 -15.41
N GLU A 616 8.28 -38.90 -15.06
CA GLU A 616 7.85 -39.45 -13.76
C GLU A 616 8.53 -40.79 -13.43
N ASN A 617 8.61 -41.68 -14.42
CA ASN A 617 9.30 -42.98 -14.33
C ASN A 617 10.83 -42.90 -14.12
N ARG A 618 11.45 -41.71 -14.13
CA ARG A 618 12.89 -41.49 -13.87
C ARG A 618 13.11 -41.03 -12.42
N SER A 619 12.74 -41.88 -11.46
CA SER A 619 12.90 -41.59 -10.01
C SER A 619 14.37 -41.53 -9.55
N GLY A 620 15.29 -42.06 -10.34
CA GLY A 620 16.74 -42.03 -10.10
C GLY A 620 17.41 -40.69 -10.43
N ILE A 621 16.76 -39.79 -11.18
CA ILE A 621 17.30 -38.46 -11.48
C ILE A 621 16.74 -37.48 -10.44
N ARG A 622 17.61 -37.02 -9.54
CA ARG A 622 17.26 -36.14 -8.42
C ARG A 622 18.05 -34.83 -8.41
N SER A 623 19.16 -34.79 -9.13
CA SER A 623 20.08 -33.66 -9.20
C SER A 623 20.74 -33.56 -10.58
N LEU A 624 21.46 -32.47 -10.85
CA LEU A 624 22.23 -32.34 -12.11
C LEU A 624 23.33 -33.40 -12.22
N GLN A 625 23.91 -33.83 -11.10
CA GLN A 625 24.94 -34.87 -11.04
C GLN A 625 24.43 -36.22 -11.59
N ASP A 626 23.12 -36.49 -11.49
CA ASP A 626 22.54 -37.75 -11.96
C ASP A 626 22.36 -37.78 -13.50
N LEU A 627 22.70 -36.68 -14.19
CA LEU A 627 22.58 -36.54 -15.65
C LEU A 627 23.85 -36.93 -16.42
N ASP A 628 24.89 -37.43 -15.76
CA ASP A 628 26.10 -37.88 -16.43
C ASP A 628 25.78 -38.91 -17.54
N GLY A 629 26.21 -38.58 -18.77
CA GLY A 629 25.90 -39.36 -19.98
C GLY A 629 24.40 -39.49 -20.29
N LYS A 630 23.57 -38.54 -19.83
CA LYS A 630 22.15 -38.45 -20.15
C LYS A 630 21.87 -37.28 -21.08
N ARG A 631 20.76 -37.37 -21.80
CA ARG A 631 20.33 -36.33 -22.74
C ARG A 631 19.58 -35.23 -22.00
N LEU A 632 20.14 -34.03 -21.97
CA LEU A 632 19.48 -32.85 -21.43
C LEU A 632 18.89 -32.04 -22.59
N ALA A 633 17.58 -31.86 -22.60
CA ALA A 633 16.94 -30.93 -23.51
C ALA A 633 17.36 -29.50 -23.19
N VAL A 634 17.79 -28.74 -24.19
CA VAL A 634 18.24 -27.35 -24.07
C VAL A 634 17.58 -26.48 -25.14
N VAL A 635 17.42 -25.19 -24.86
CA VAL A 635 16.96 -24.19 -25.84
C VAL A 635 18.12 -23.25 -26.15
N ALA A 636 18.45 -23.04 -27.42
CA ALA A 636 19.61 -22.24 -27.82
C ALA A 636 19.61 -20.83 -27.21
N GLY A 637 20.81 -20.39 -26.76
CA GLY A 637 21.04 -19.05 -26.19
C GLY A 637 20.60 -18.87 -24.73
N PHE A 638 20.01 -19.89 -24.08
CA PHE A 638 19.70 -19.84 -22.66
C PHE A 638 20.99 -19.88 -21.83
N SER A 639 21.11 -18.97 -20.86
CA SER A 639 22.31 -18.82 -20.03
C SER A 639 22.63 -20.05 -19.18
N ILE A 640 21.63 -20.87 -18.89
CA ILE A 640 21.81 -22.10 -18.11
C ILE A 640 22.61 -23.14 -18.89
N ASN A 641 22.57 -23.11 -20.22
CA ASN A 641 23.28 -24.08 -21.06
C ASN A 641 24.80 -23.94 -20.89
N ASP A 642 25.30 -22.70 -20.86
CA ASP A 642 26.72 -22.42 -20.67
C ASP A 642 27.19 -22.92 -19.30
N LEU A 643 26.40 -22.66 -18.25
CA LEU A 643 26.71 -23.12 -16.91
C LEU A 643 26.75 -24.65 -16.81
N ILE A 644 25.75 -25.33 -17.39
CA ILE A 644 25.70 -26.79 -17.36
C ILE A 644 26.87 -27.38 -18.15
N LYS A 645 27.20 -26.80 -19.30
CA LYS A 645 28.33 -27.24 -20.12
C LYS A 645 29.67 -27.10 -19.37
N ASP A 646 29.85 -26.02 -18.62
CA ASP A 646 31.08 -25.77 -17.87
C ASP A 646 31.20 -26.66 -16.62
N LEU A 647 30.10 -26.88 -15.90
CA LEU A 647 30.11 -27.64 -14.63
C LEU A 647 29.91 -29.15 -14.81
N TYR A 648 29.21 -29.57 -15.88
CA TYR A 648 28.81 -30.96 -16.13
C TYR A 648 29.07 -31.33 -17.61
N PRO A 649 30.34 -31.36 -18.06
CA PRO A 649 30.69 -31.49 -19.47
C PRO A 649 30.33 -32.85 -20.10
N VAL A 650 29.97 -33.84 -19.27
CA VAL A 650 29.55 -35.18 -19.69
C VAL A 650 28.04 -35.33 -19.90
N ILE A 651 27.25 -34.29 -19.59
CA ILE A 651 25.83 -34.25 -19.95
C ILE A 651 25.73 -34.03 -21.45
N GLU A 652 24.85 -34.77 -22.14
CA GLU A 652 24.65 -34.65 -23.58
C GLU A 652 23.54 -33.63 -23.89
N PRO A 653 23.86 -32.40 -24.34
CA PRO A 653 22.82 -31.43 -24.69
C PRO A 653 22.12 -31.81 -25.99
N VAL A 654 20.79 -31.76 -26.00
CA VAL A 654 19.94 -31.94 -27.18
C VAL A 654 19.09 -30.69 -27.37
N GLU A 655 19.32 -29.97 -28.47
CA GLU A 655 18.70 -28.68 -28.71
C GLU A 655 17.26 -28.80 -29.25
N PHE A 656 16.37 -27.95 -28.75
CA PHE A 656 14.98 -27.83 -29.18
C PHE A 656 14.62 -26.37 -29.47
N PRO A 657 13.66 -26.12 -30.39
CA PRO A 657 13.32 -24.76 -30.83
C PRO A 657 12.57 -23.94 -29.77
N SER A 658 11.97 -24.57 -28.76
CA SER A 658 11.24 -23.90 -27.69
C SER A 658 11.19 -24.71 -26.40
N VAL A 659 10.83 -24.04 -25.30
CA VAL A 659 10.61 -24.70 -24.00
C VAL A 659 9.49 -25.73 -24.09
N LEU A 660 8.42 -25.44 -24.83
CA LEU A 660 7.32 -26.39 -25.02
C LEU A 660 7.79 -27.68 -25.71
N GLU A 661 8.60 -27.56 -26.76
CA GLU A 661 9.14 -28.74 -27.46
C GLU A 661 10.16 -29.50 -26.61
N ALA A 662 10.97 -28.80 -25.80
CA ALA A 662 11.86 -29.43 -24.83
C ALA A 662 11.09 -30.23 -23.77
N LEU A 663 9.99 -29.67 -23.21
CA LEU A 663 9.14 -30.38 -22.25
C LEU A 663 8.45 -31.60 -22.87
N LYS A 664 7.94 -31.48 -24.11
CA LYS A 664 7.40 -32.61 -24.86
C LYS A 664 8.46 -33.68 -25.10
N ALA A 665 9.70 -33.30 -25.39
CA ALA A 665 10.79 -34.26 -25.57
C ALA A 665 11.07 -35.08 -24.31
N VAL A 666 11.02 -34.46 -23.12
CA VAL A 666 11.14 -35.17 -21.83
C VAL A 666 9.95 -36.11 -21.62
N SER A 667 8.72 -35.62 -21.84
CA SER A 667 7.49 -36.42 -21.74
C SER A 667 7.50 -37.64 -22.68
N LEU A 668 8.03 -37.48 -23.89
CA LEU A 668 8.14 -38.55 -24.89
C LEU A 668 9.42 -39.40 -24.75
N ASN A 669 10.20 -39.24 -23.66
CA ASN A 669 11.48 -39.93 -23.44
C ASN A 669 12.53 -39.71 -24.56
N LYS A 670 12.41 -38.63 -25.35
CA LYS A 670 13.41 -38.17 -26.33
C LYS A 670 14.57 -37.41 -25.66
N ALA A 671 14.35 -36.90 -24.45
CA ALA A 671 15.36 -36.38 -23.55
C ALA A 671 15.12 -36.95 -22.15
N ASP A 672 16.16 -37.02 -21.32
CA ASP A 672 16.07 -37.54 -19.95
C ASP A 672 15.67 -36.45 -18.95
N ALA A 673 16.04 -35.18 -19.22
CA ALA A 673 15.67 -34.03 -18.41
C ALA A 673 15.57 -32.74 -19.24
N PHE A 674 14.97 -31.71 -18.65
CA PHE A 674 15.00 -30.31 -19.09
C PHE A 674 15.26 -29.42 -17.88
N VAL A 675 16.04 -28.35 -18.03
CA VAL A 675 16.24 -27.34 -16.98
C VAL A 675 15.77 -25.99 -17.50
N GLY A 676 14.88 -25.33 -16.77
CA GLY A 676 14.33 -24.04 -17.19
C GLY A 676 13.53 -23.33 -16.10
N SER A 677 12.97 -22.17 -16.46
CA SER A 677 12.20 -21.32 -15.55
C SER A 677 10.97 -22.03 -14.98
N LEU A 678 10.83 -22.01 -13.64
CA LEU A 678 9.64 -22.53 -12.95
C LEU A 678 8.36 -21.85 -13.42
N GLY A 679 8.39 -20.53 -13.60
CA GLY A 679 7.23 -19.77 -14.06
C GLY A 679 6.76 -20.20 -15.45
N VAL A 680 7.71 -20.38 -16.37
CA VAL A 680 7.43 -20.81 -17.74
C VAL A 680 6.94 -22.25 -17.77
N ILE A 681 7.64 -23.16 -17.08
CA ILE A 681 7.26 -24.57 -16.98
C ILE A 681 5.85 -24.71 -16.39
N SER A 682 5.58 -24.05 -15.26
CA SER A 682 4.27 -24.11 -14.60
C SER A 682 3.15 -23.59 -15.49
N HIS A 683 3.41 -22.52 -16.24
CA HIS A 683 2.44 -21.97 -17.19
C HIS A 683 2.16 -22.94 -18.34
N LEU A 684 3.21 -23.47 -18.99
CA LEU A 684 3.08 -24.37 -20.13
C LEU A 684 2.44 -25.72 -19.74
N LEU A 685 2.78 -26.26 -18.57
CA LEU A 685 2.14 -27.47 -18.02
C LEU A 685 0.64 -27.27 -17.85
N LYS A 686 0.24 -26.11 -17.30
CA LYS A 686 -1.17 -25.78 -17.09
C LYS A 686 -1.93 -25.59 -18.39
N GLU A 687 -1.33 -24.92 -19.39
CA GLU A 687 -2.01 -24.64 -20.66
C GLU A 687 -2.05 -25.84 -21.63
N ASN A 688 -1.03 -26.70 -21.62
CA ASN A 688 -0.85 -27.74 -22.64
C ASN A 688 -1.09 -29.17 -22.16
N LEU A 689 -1.36 -29.40 -20.85
CA LEU A 689 -1.62 -30.72 -20.27
C LEU A 689 -0.56 -31.77 -20.63
N ILE A 690 0.73 -31.44 -20.45
CA ILE A 690 1.85 -32.33 -20.78
C ILE A 690 1.94 -33.45 -19.72
N PRO A 691 1.67 -34.72 -20.07
CA PRO A 691 1.60 -35.80 -19.09
C PRO A 691 2.98 -36.41 -18.80
N GLY A 692 3.09 -37.14 -17.70
CA GLY A 692 4.22 -38.04 -17.42
C GLY A 692 5.53 -37.33 -17.06
N ILE A 693 5.48 -36.06 -16.68
CA ILE A 693 6.66 -35.29 -16.26
C ILE A 693 6.46 -34.68 -14.88
N ARG A 694 7.53 -34.64 -14.09
CA ARG A 694 7.56 -34.06 -12.74
C ARG A 694 8.67 -33.04 -12.61
N ILE A 695 8.44 -32.02 -11.78
CA ILE A 695 9.47 -31.08 -11.34
C ILE A 695 10.24 -31.76 -10.19
N VAL A 696 11.57 -31.73 -10.24
CA VAL A 696 12.43 -32.36 -9.24
C VAL A 696 12.71 -31.40 -8.08
N ASP A 697 13.53 -30.37 -8.33
CA ASP A 697 13.82 -29.29 -7.38
C ASP A 697 14.39 -28.07 -8.12
N GLU A 698 14.57 -26.97 -7.39
CA GLU A 698 15.33 -25.80 -7.85
C GLU A 698 16.78 -26.18 -8.12
N VAL A 699 17.26 -25.81 -9.30
CA VAL A 699 18.66 -25.95 -9.66
C VAL A 699 19.42 -24.84 -8.97
N SER A 700 20.20 -25.19 -7.94
CA SER A 700 21.04 -24.24 -7.24
C SER A 700 22.15 -23.75 -8.17
N LEU A 701 21.99 -22.52 -8.64
CA LEU A 701 23.04 -21.79 -9.33
C LEU A 701 23.87 -21.09 -8.26
N GLU A 702 25.19 -21.20 -8.29
CA GLU A 702 26.10 -20.63 -7.28
C GLU A 702 25.93 -19.09 -7.10
N ASN A 703 25.24 -18.43 -8.04
CA ASN A 703 24.90 -17.02 -8.00
C ASN A 703 23.37 -16.80 -7.87
N PRO A 704 22.87 -16.23 -6.76
CA PRO A 704 21.46 -15.89 -6.57
C PRO A 704 20.89 -14.94 -7.64
N GLU A 705 21.72 -14.10 -8.27
CA GLU A 705 21.29 -13.20 -9.36
C GLU A 705 21.00 -13.95 -10.66
N ALA A 706 21.45 -15.20 -10.79
CA ALA A 706 21.19 -16.02 -11.99
C ALA A 706 19.72 -16.46 -12.11
N ASN A 707 18.93 -16.33 -11.05
CA ASN A 707 17.50 -16.65 -11.00
C ASN A 707 16.60 -15.39 -11.00
N ARG A 708 17.13 -14.24 -11.41
CA ARG A 708 16.40 -12.95 -11.39
C ARG A 708 16.33 -12.32 -12.77
N LEU A 709 15.18 -11.73 -13.07
CA LEU A 709 14.92 -11.07 -14.34
C LEU A 709 15.25 -9.58 -14.28
N HIS A 710 15.95 -9.12 -15.31
CA HIS A 710 16.36 -7.74 -15.51
C HIS A 710 15.91 -7.24 -16.89
N ILE A 711 15.94 -5.92 -17.08
CA ILE A 711 15.89 -5.28 -18.39
C ILE A 711 17.33 -4.98 -18.81
N ALA A 712 17.70 -5.32 -20.04
CA ALA A 712 19.03 -5.06 -20.57
C ALA A 712 19.03 -4.13 -21.78
N VAL A 713 20.08 -3.33 -21.85
CA VAL A 713 20.48 -2.53 -23.02
C VAL A 713 21.95 -2.76 -23.32
N MET A 714 22.41 -2.38 -24.50
CA MET A 714 23.84 -2.41 -24.82
C MET A 714 24.63 -1.52 -23.86
N LYS A 715 25.84 -1.92 -23.48
CA LYS A 715 26.62 -1.29 -22.40
C LYS A 715 26.92 0.18 -22.66
N GLU A 716 26.94 0.60 -23.91
CA GLU A 716 27.14 1.98 -24.36
C GLU A 716 25.86 2.82 -24.15
N GLN A 717 24.68 2.20 -24.07
CA GLN A 717 23.38 2.85 -23.86
C GLN A 717 23.04 3.01 -22.37
N ARG A 718 24.03 3.26 -21.50
CA ARG A 718 23.81 3.39 -20.04
C ARG A 718 22.74 4.42 -19.68
N LEU A 719 22.68 5.51 -20.44
CA LEU A 719 21.68 6.55 -20.23
C LEU A 719 20.24 6.01 -20.42
N LEU A 720 20.02 5.14 -21.41
CA LEU A 720 18.72 4.46 -21.58
C LEU A 720 18.43 3.50 -20.42
N ARG A 721 19.45 2.75 -19.95
CA ARG A 721 19.31 1.91 -18.76
C ARG A 721 18.86 2.73 -17.56
N ASP A 722 19.48 3.88 -17.31
CA ASP A 722 19.18 4.75 -16.17
C ASP A 722 17.77 5.35 -16.27
N ILE A 723 17.34 5.74 -17.47
CA ILE A 723 15.96 6.18 -17.74
C ILE A 723 14.96 5.05 -17.43
N LEU A 724 15.23 3.83 -17.90
CA LEU A 724 14.38 2.67 -17.63
C LEU A 724 14.37 2.31 -16.14
N GLN A 725 15.51 2.41 -15.45
CA GLN A 725 15.59 2.22 -14.00
C GLN A 725 14.71 3.22 -13.25
N LYS A 726 14.78 4.50 -13.58
CA LYS A 726 13.92 5.53 -12.98
C LYS A 726 12.44 5.30 -13.28
N GLY A 727 12.16 4.77 -14.47
CA GLY A 727 10.82 4.30 -14.83
C GLY A 727 10.33 3.19 -13.90
N LEU A 728 11.17 2.19 -13.63
CA LEU A 728 10.88 1.09 -12.69
C LEU A 728 10.73 1.61 -11.26
N ASP A 729 11.61 2.49 -10.81
CA ASP A 729 11.58 3.07 -9.45
C ASP A 729 10.34 3.93 -9.20
N ALA A 730 9.75 4.49 -10.27
CA ALA A 730 8.53 5.30 -10.24
C ALA A 730 7.23 4.46 -10.27
N LEU A 731 7.32 3.13 -10.38
CA LEU A 731 6.18 2.24 -10.28
C LEU A 731 5.73 2.11 -8.82
N THR A 732 4.42 2.13 -8.58
CA THR A 732 3.88 1.88 -7.24
C THR A 732 3.76 0.40 -6.95
N GLU A 733 3.75 0.00 -5.67
CA GLU A 733 3.50 -1.40 -5.28
C GLU A 733 2.14 -1.91 -5.81
N GLY A 734 1.11 -1.06 -5.84
CA GLY A 734 -0.18 -1.41 -6.44
C GLY A 734 -0.09 -1.71 -7.95
N GLU A 735 0.72 -0.95 -8.70
CA GLU A 735 0.97 -1.20 -10.13
C GLU A 735 1.68 -2.52 -10.36
N ILE A 736 2.70 -2.80 -9.55
CA ILE A 736 3.47 -4.04 -9.62
C ILE A 736 2.58 -5.22 -9.20
N ASN A 737 1.79 -5.10 -8.14
CA ASN A 737 0.92 -6.16 -7.64
C ASN A 737 -0.24 -6.46 -8.59
N GLU A 738 -0.77 -5.46 -9.29
CA GLU A 738 -1.75 -5.68 -10.36
C GLU A 738 -1.14 -6.51 -11.50
N LEU A 739 0.06 -6.14 -11.98
CA LEU A 739 0.77 -6.92 -12.98
C LEU A 739 1.06 -8.35 -12.49
N ARG A 740 1.56 -8.48 -11.25
CA ARG A 740 1.85 -9.78 -10.66
C ARG A 740 0.59 -10.63 -10.58
N THR A 741 -0.53 -10.09 -10.10
CA THR A 741 -1.80 -10.83 -10.00
C THR A 741 -2.32 -11.29 -11.37
N ASN A 742 -2.12 -10.46 -12.40
CA ASN A 742 -2.60 -10.76 -13.75
C ASN A 742 -1.75 -11.83 -14.46
N TRP A 743 -0.46 -11.91 -14.16
CA TRP A 743 0.49 -12.74 -14.92
C TRP A 743 1.14 -13.87 -14.11
N LEU A 744 1.37 -13.66 -12.82
CA LEU A 744 2.11 -14.55 -11.94
C LEU A 744 1.15 -15.13 -10.88
N GLY A 745 1.06 -16.46 -10.79
CA GLY A 745 0.23 -17.12 -9.77
C GLY A 745 0.75 -16.89 -8.33
N LEU A 746 -0.09 -17.16 -7.32
CA LEU A 746 0.20 -16.97 -5.89
C LEU A 746 1.58 -17.50 -5.42
N GLY A 747 2.08 -18.57 -6.03
CA GLY A 747 3.39 -19.16 -5.72
C GLY A 747 4.62 -18.39 -6.23
N MET A 748 4.45 -17.45 -7.16
CA MET A 748 5.54 -16.63 -7.72
C MET A 748 5.54 -15.18 -7.20
N LEU A 749 4.59 -14.83 -6.32
CA LEU A 749 4.39 -13.45 -5.84
C LEU A 749 5.44 -12.96 -4.83
N THR A 750 6.30 -13.84 -4.30
CA THR A 750 7.19 -13.48 -3.20
C THR A 750 8.64 -13.35 -3.68
N ASP A 751 9.06 -12.11 -3.94
CA ASP A 751 10.47 -11.71 -4.14
C ASP A 751 11.30 -11.76 -2.83
N LYS A 752 10.95 -12.70 -1.95
CA LYS A 752 11.70 -13.02 -0.74
C LYS A 752 11.69 -14.53 -0.56
N GLY A 753 12.85 -15.13 -0.81
CA GLY A 753 13.31 -16.30 -0.09
C GLY A 753 13.46 -15.96 1.39
N ASN A 754 12.34 -15.70 2.06
CA ASN A 754 12.32 -15.51 3.50
C ASN A 754 12.64 -16.87 4.13
N ARG A 755 13.93 -17.08 4.43
CA ARG A 755 14.23 -17.49 5.79
C ARG A 755 13.52 -16.50 6.71
N VAL A 756 12.71 -17.01 7.63
CA VAL A 756 12.08 -16.16 8.63
C VAL A 756 13.22 -15.49 9.40
N VAL A 757 13.20 -14.16 9.50
CA VAL A 757 14.16 -13.45 10.35
C VAL A 757 13.73 -13.72 11.78
N LEU A 758 14.35 -14.72 12.39
CA LEU A 758 14.11 -15.07 13.77
C LEU A 758 14.81 -14.07 14.67
N THR A 759 14.12 -13.62 15.72
CA THR A 759 14.75 -12.97 16.87
C THR A 759 15.78 -13.92 17.49
N PRO A 760 16.76 -13.41 18.28
CA PRO A 760 17.72 -14.26 18.98
C PRO A 760 17.06 -15.35 19.83
N ALA A 761 15.90 -15.06 20.45
CA ALA A 761 15.14 -16.02 21.23
C ALA A 761 14.51 -17.12 20.37
N GLU A 762 13.92 -16.77 19.23
CA GLU A 762 13.34 -17.74 18.29
C GLU A 762 14.42 -18.60 17.63
N ARG A 763 15.59 -18.02 17.31
CA ARG A 763 16.76 -18.75 16.80
C ARG A 763 17.22 -19.80 17.82
N ALA A 764 17.40 -19.40 19.07
CA ALA A 764 17.78 -20.32 20.14
C ALA A 764 16.73 -21.43 20.35
N TRP A 765 15.43 -21.13 20.19
CA TRP A 765 14.38 -22.13 20.26
C TRP A 765 14.48 -23.14 19.11
N VAL A 766 14.66 -22.68 17.87
CA VAL A 766 14.81 -23.56 16.70
C VAL A 766 16.05 -24.45 16.84
N ASP A 767 17.17 -23.90 17.28
CA ASP A 767 18.41 -24.65 17.51
C ASP A 767 18.25 -25.72 18.61
N ALA A 768 17.45 -25.42 19.65
CA ALA A 768 17.13 -26.37 20.72
C ALA A 768 16.05 -27.40 20.33
N ASN A 769 15.25 -27.14 19.28
CA ASN A 769 14.13 -27.96 18.86
C ASN A 769 14.20 -28.31 17.36
N PRO A 770 15.24 -29.06 16.91
CA PRO A 770 15.46 -29.35 15.49
C PRO A 770 14.40 -30.28 14.88
N VAL A 771 13.58 -30.92 15.72
CA VAL A 771 12.48 -31.81 15.28
C VAL A 771 11.20 -31.40 15.99
N VAL A 772 10.25 -30.85 15.23
CA VAL A 772 8.90 -30.52 15.72
C VAL A 772 7.95 -31.65 15.36
N ARG A 773 7.33 -32.25 16.37
CA ARG A 773 6.30 -33.29 16.18
C ARG A 773 4.95 -32.62 15.97
N VAL A 774 4.23 -33.05 14.95
CA VAL A 774 2.92 -32.52 14.58
C VAL A 774 1.91 -33.68 14.56
N ALA A 775 0.69 -33.42 15.00
CA ALA A 775 -0.42 -34.34 14.83
C ALA A 775 -1.10 -34.06 13.48
N GLY A 776 -1.53 -35.11 12.79
CA GLY A 776 -2.25 -35.01 11.53
C GLY A 776 -3.27 -36.15 11.39
N THR A 777 -4.24 -35.93 10.52
CA THR A 777 -5.32 -36.87 10.18
C THR A 777 -4.84 -37.74 9.01
N PRO A 778 -4.56 -39.04 9.20
CA PRO A 778 -3.89 -39.88 8.21
C PRO A 778 -4.77 -40.29 7.01
N ASP A 779 -6.04 -39.90 6.99
CA ASP A 779 -7.07 -40.40 6.08
C ASP A 779 -7.89 -39.30 5.38
N TRP A 780 -7.32 -38.10 5.20
CA TRP A 780 -8.01 -36.95 4.59
C TRP A 780 -7.34 -36.40 3.32
N PRO A 781 -7.22 -37.20 2.23
CA PRO A 781 -6.68 -36.72 0.97
C PRO A 781 -7.61 -35.66 0.31
N PRO A 782 -7.05 -34.64 -0.37
CA PRO A 782 -5.63 -34.39 -0.61
C PRO A 782 -4.94 -33.52 0.46
N PHE A 783 -5.61 -33.22 1.59
CA PHE A 783 -5.12 -32.25 2.58
C PHE A 783 -4.05 -32.85 3.50
N GLU A 784 -4.31 -34.02 4.08
CA GLU A 784 -3.37 -34.75 4.92
C GLU A 784 -3.71 -36.24 4.86
N PHE A 785 -2.72 -37.08 4.58
CA PHE A 785 -2.90 -38.53 4.56
C PHE A 785 -1.56 -39.25 4.74
N VAL A 786 -1.62 -40.52 5.12
CA VAL A 786 -0.46 -41.40 5.10
C VAL A 786 -0.61 -42.31 3.89
N ASP A 787 0.37 -42.29 2.99
CA ASP A 787 0.35 -43.17 1.83
C ASP A 787 0.72 -44.62 2.21
N SER A 788 0.74 -45.51 1.21
CA SER A 788 1.08 -46.91 1.41
C SER A 788 2.52 -47.16 1.88
N ASP A 789 3.42 -46.19 1.75
CA ASP A 789 4.81 -46.31 2.21
C ASP A 789 4.99 -45.82 3.66
N GLY A 790 3.90 -45.34 4.28
CA GLY A 790 3.90 -44.80 5.64
C GLY A 790 4.29 -43.32 5.71
N SER A 791 4.47 -42.64 4.58
CA SER A 791 4.82 -41.22 4.54
C SER A 791 3.60 -40.32 4.69
N TYR A 792 3.73 -39.33 5.57
CA TYR A 792 2.76 -38.25 5.69
C TYR A 792 2.82 -37.32 4.45
N ARG A 793 1.72 -37.24 3.71
CA ARG A 793 1.55 -36.50 2.45
C ARG A 793 0.28 -35.66 2.48
N GLY A 794 0.12 -34.82 1.45
CA GLY A 794 -0.98 -33.87 1.32
C GLY A 794 -0.54 -32.42 1.53
N ILE A 795 -1.45 -31.50 1.22
CA ILE A 795 -1.21 -30.05 1.25
C ILE A 795 -0.66 -29.60 2.61
N SER A 796 -1.20 -30.10 3.72
CA SER A 796 -0.76 -29.79 5.08
C SER A 796 0.68 -30.24 5.32
N ALA A 797 1.05 -31.44 4.84
CA ALA A 797 2.41 -31.94 4.95
C ALA A 797 3.41 -31.07 4.15
N ASP A 798 3.02 -30.59 2.97
CA ASP A 798 3.87 -29.75 2.14
C ASP A 798 4.04 -28.33 2.72
N ILE A 799 2.99 -27.77 3.32
CA ILE A 799 3.07 -26.49 4.06
C ILE A 799 4.03 -26.62 5.25
N LEU A 800 3.96 -27.72 6.00
CA LEU A 800 4.84 -27.95 7.15
C LEU A 800 6.31 -28.11 6.73
N ARG A 801 6.59 -28.84 5.63
CA ARG A 801 7.94 -28.91 5.04
C ARG A 801 8.43 -27.56 4.57
N LEU A 802 7.55 -26.73 4.00
CA LEU A 802 7.88 -25.38 3.60
C LEU A 802 8.19 -24.49 4.82
N ALA A 803 7.40 -24.59 5.88
CA ALA A 803 7.62 -23.87 7.13
C ALA A 803 8.96 -24.26 7.78
N ALA A 804 9.29 -25.56 7.84
CA ALA A 804 10.57 -26.05 8.32
C ALA A 804 11.74 -25.45 7.52
N ARG A 805 11.72 -25.59 6.19
CA ARG A 805 12.77 -25.02 5.30
C ARG A 805 12.96 -23.51 5.46
N ARG A 806 11.88 -22.77 5.75
CA ARG A 806 11.92 -21.32 5.95
C ARG A 806 12.36 -20.91 7.36
N ALA A 807 12.04 -21.70 8.38
CA ALA A 807 12.46 -21.41 9.76
C ALA A 807 13.97 -21.65 9.95
N GLY A 808 14.55 -22.60 9.20
CA GLY A 808 15.95 -23.02 9.32
C GLY A 808 15.99 -24.40 9.91
#